data_AF-A9V147-F1
#
_entry.id   AF-A9V147-F1
#
_cell.length_a   1.000
_cell.length_b   1.000
_cell.length_c   1.000
_cell.angle_alpha   90.00
_cell.angle_beta   90.00
_cell.angle_gamma   90.00
#
_symmetry.space_group_name_H-M   'P 1'
#
loop_
_entity.id
_entity.type
_entity.pdbx_description
1 polymer ?
#
loop_
_entity_poly.entity_id
_entity_poly.type
_entity_poly.pdbx_seq_one_letter_code
_entity_poly.pdbx_strand_id
1 'polypeptide(L)'
;MAAETNPKRCKTDVCQLKLRSQELTGDASLDGADPEWLRRTGSRAQLYAAGYSKEDFAKPIITVASPYMSIHMCNQKFRELADVVGAEIEEMGMKAFVSHQPVISDGQTMGTSGMRYSLPSRDLIADCIETMHEGYRADGLVVLSGCDKTHAGVLMPILRYNQVGIVVYGGTGRSGEHNGEKLSAGTPFEGLGKFSKGLIDLEDLNKLECNSCPGVGTCSGMYTANTMSTCLEALGMMLPGTSCDPAAQEDFRTINPKIIQSCKASARALQTLMEHRITARQICTREAFENAITVLMALGGSTNGVLHLIALAREAEVSLDVHDFNTIGDRVPYIGNLAPSGKYNVMDLAPVGGLPAVMRALLDAGLLHGECLTVTGKTVAENLAHVAPPASTQDVVYPVDKPISPAGRHIRILKCSASSAMRKPQGSLCPGGAVIKLSGKDIPSHRGPARCYDDEKAAYEAIMAGKIKAGDCLIIRYQGPAGGPGMPEMLSPGSALVGAGLGKSVPLITDGRFSGASHGIMIGHVVPEAHRGGPLALVEDGDMVSYSLASLELNIEVSPETLEQRRQNYTLRAPPCPERSWLGRYSKHVASASEGRSLGRTPTPTGLVNMRESCEWQWGACGCPEQEAHQLDAALLLRAARVDVQITFVIQVQMRLSCHDYQNDKHGPEASTAGLDPSNHDPCHALPPFHSSCTNYINIFIKLLCVCVCVCVCVCVCVCVCVCVCVCVCVCVCVCGENVFYTHRDTCDHQKMRTGTAAAAVAVVAALYYMAFEWPRVKFPVHTSGAVIVTGASTGIGFSTARFLAERSDFVVYAGVRSNKAADRITSQGLSNLKPVLLDVTSDESVQAAVQAVVDDGHPLVGLINNAGISIQRPVEMATLADFQRVMDVNLYGVLRMVQATGEQLRAHQGRIINIGSIVGLIASASAQPYGASKFALESVTHSLREDMQQFNVSVSMINPGAIKTDLGGKIETSFEQLPSETAHLEAVYGKLMTSVRALAAKAFRLGAEPEDVAIDVMHALTAPYPRTRYVNGNALEAPAWVATGIAWFFPQRLASLLGNPIALAENL
;
A
#
# COMPACT_ATOMS: atom_id res chain seq x y z
N MET A 1 46.16 6.01 -33.98
CA MET A 1 45.97 5.56 -35.38
C MET A 1 45.31 4.18 -35.30
N ALA A 2 44.15 3.87 -35.85
CA ALA A 2 43.24 4.59 -36.75
C ALA A 2 41.83 4.59 -36.15
N ALA A 3 41.23 5.78 -36.07
CA ALA A 3 39.82 5.97 -35.81
C ALA A 3 39.14 6.06 -37.18
N GLU A 4 38.35 5.05 -37.55
CA GLU A 4 37.44 5.17 -38.67
C GLU A 4 36.19 5.92 -38.22
N THR A 5 36.04 7.10 -38.78
CA THR A 5 34.95 8.04 -38.62
C THR A 5 33.65 7.46 -39.16
N ASN A 6 32.71 7.12 -38.28
CA ASN A 6 31.31 6.90 -38.65
C ASN A 6 30.53 8.23 -38.52
N PRO A 7 30.06 8.84 -39.62
CA PRO A 7 29.47 10.17 -39.58
C PRO A 7 27.96 10.05 -39.32
N LYS A 8 27.54 10.14 -38.04
CA LYS A 8 26.18 10.58 -37.57
C LYS A 8 25.89 10.41 -36.06
N ARG A 9 26.88 10.24 -35.18
CA ARG A 9 26.65 10.41 -33.72
C ARG A 9 26.32 11.87 -33.41
N CYS A 10 25.34 12.10 -32.53
CA CYS A 10 25.09 13.42 -31.95
C CYS A 10 26.42 13.99 -31.40
N LYS A 11 26.75 15.23 -31.78
CA LYS A 11 28.13 15.79 -31.73
C LYS A 11 28.62 16.24 -30.34
N THR A 12 27.94 15.88 -29.24
CA THR A 12 28.31 16.33 -27.89
C THR A 12 28.71 15.16 -26.99
N ASP A 13 29.75 15.35 -26.16
CA ASP A 13 30.25 14.34 -25.21
C ASP A 13 29.15 13.82 -24.25
N VAL A 14 28.16 14.66 -23.94
CA VAL A 14 27.01 14.36 -23.05
C VAL A 14 26.14 13.21 -23.56
N CYS A 15 26.04 12.99 -24.87
CA CYS A 15 25.22 11.88 -25.41
C CYS A 15 25.81 10.50 -25.07
N GLN A 16 27.10 10.42 -24.74
CA GLN A 16 27.76 9.17 -24.32
C GLN A 16 27.36 8.76 -22.89
N LEU A 17 26.74 9.65 -22.13
CA LEU A 17 26.25 9.39 -20.77
C LEU A 17 24.92 8.62 -20.75
N LYS A 18 24.29 8.41 -21.92
CA LYS A 18 23.07 7.61 -22.08
C LYS A 18 23.43 6.13 -22.00
N LEU A 19 23.01 5.45 -20.93
CA LEU A 19 23.37 4.06 -20.65
C LEU A 19 22.14 3.16 -20.55
N ARG A 20 21.11 3.62 -19.85
CA ARG A 20 19.93 2.86 -19.45
C ARG A 20 18.70 3.28 -20.25
N SER A 21 18.55 4.58 -20.50
CA SER A 21 17.33 5.11 -21.11
C SER A 21 17.19 4.79 -22.60
N GLN A 22 18.21 4.18 -23.20
CA GLN A 22 18.11 3.51 -24.51
C GLN A 22 17.07 2.40 -24.53
N GLU A 23 16.77 1.76 -23.40
CA GLU A 23 15.68 0.78 -23.30
C GLU A 23 14.29 1.43 -23.45
N LEU A 24 14.18 2.72 -23.17
CA LEU A 24 12.94 3.49 -23.32
C LEU A 24 12.85 4.15 -24.70
N THR A 25 13.93 4.79 -25.16
CA THR A 25 13.93 5.63 -26.35
C THR A 25 14.62 5.02 -27.57
N GLY A 26 15.43 3.98 -27.40
CA GLY A 26 16.41 3.51 -28.38
C GLY A 26 17.63 4.42 -28.44
N ASP A 27 18.60 4.06 -29.29
CA ASP A 27 19.76 4.88 -29.62
C ASP A 27 19.49 5.65 -30.93
N ALA A 28 19.33 6.97 -30.81
CA ALA A 28 19.07 7.86 -31.94
C ALA A 28 20.26 7.99 -32.90
N SER A 29 21.46 7.56 -32.51
CA SER A 29 22.65 7.59 -33.35
C SER A 29 22.74 6.44 -34.37
N LEU A 30 21.86 5.44 -34.26
CA LEU A 30 21.87 4.22 -35.09
C LEU A 30 20.86 4.25 -36.26
N ASP A 31 20.37 5.44 -36.62
CA ASP A 31 19.63 5.81 -37.84
C ASP A 31 18.65 4.72 -38.37
N GLY A 32 17.47 4.60 -37.76
CA GLY A 32 16.25 4.03 -38.38
C GLY A 32 16.21 2.53 -38.70
N ALA A 33 17.35 1.87 -38.89
CA ALA A 33 17.47 0.46 -39.25
C ALA A 33 17.83 -0.44 -38.05
N ASP A 34 18.23 0.16 -36.92
CA ASP A 34 18.49 -0.58 -35.69
C ASP A 34 17.19 -1.21 -35.15
N PRO A 35 17.17 -2.54 -34.90
CA PRO A 35 15.99 -3.22 -34.36
C PRO A 35 15.50 -2.68 -33.01
N GLU A 36 16.40 -2.27 -32.11
CA GLU A 36 16.04 -1.63 -30.84
C GLU A 36 15.46 -0.24 -31.07
N TRP A 37 16.02 0.56 -31.99
CA TRP A 37 15.39 1.83 -32.37
C TRP A 37 13.97 1.60 -32.88
N LEU A 38 13.73 0.65 -33.79
CA LEU A 38 12.40 0.36 -34.32
C LEU A 38 11.44 -0.15 -33.24
N ARG A 39 11.88 -1.03 -32.33
CA ARG A 39 11.08 -1.56 -31.21
C ARG A 39 10.54 -0.48 -30.27
N ARG A 40 11.28 0.61 -30.05
CA ARG A 40 10.85 1.71 -29.16
C ARG A 40 9.93 2.75 -29.81
N THR A 41 9.43 2.49 -31.03
CA THR A 41 8.53 3.43 -31.74
C THR A 41 7.28 3.78 -30.92
N GLY A 42 6.66 2.80 -30.24
CA GLY A 42 5.49 3.03 -29.40
C GLY A 42 5.78 3.94 -28.19
N SER A 43 6.90 3.71 -27.50
CA SER A 43 7.34 4.55 -26.37
C SER A 43 7.65 5.97 -26.84
N ARG A 44 8.40 6.13 -27.93
CA ARG A 44 8.71 7.45 -28.48
C ARG A 44 7.48 8.22 -28.95
N ALA A 45 6.47 7.55 -29.52
CA ALA A 45 5.22 8.20 -29.90
C ALA A 45 4.51 8.86 -28.71
N GLN A 46 4.52 8.20 -27.54
CA GLN A 46 3.98 8.78 -26.31
C GLN A 46 4.87 9.92 -25.77
N LEU A 47 6.19 9.78 -25.85
CA LEU A 47 7.12 10.83 -25.43
C LEU A 47 7.02 12.09 -26.31
N TYR A 48 6.79 11.94 -27.62
CA TYR A 48 6.47 13.07 -28.49
C TYR A 48 5.22 13.81 -28.01
N ALA A 49 4.16 13.09 -27.63
CA ALA A 49 2.96 13.70 -27.07
C ALA A 49 3.20 14.38 -25.71
N ALA A 50 4.20 13.92 -24.95
CA ALA A 50 4.68 14.54 -23.71
C ALA A 50 5.65 15.72 -23.95
N GLY A 51 5.88 16.13 -25.20
CA GLY A 51 6.70 17.29 -25.54
C GLY A 51 8.18 16.99 -25.82
N TYR A 52 8.57 15.73 -25.99
CA TYR A 52 9.93 15.38 -26.43
C TYR A 52 10.09 15.65 -27.93
N SER A 53 11.27 16.12 -28.34
CA SER A 53 11.65 16.19 -29.76
C SER A 53 12.45 14.95 -30.20
N LYS A 54 12.72 14.83 -31.50
CA LYS A 54 13.54 13.72 -32.03
C LYS A 54 14.95 13.74 -31.44
N GLU A 55 15.50 14.94 -31.27
CA GLU A 55 16.84 15.20 -30.73
C GLU A 55 16.95 14.80 -29.25
N ASP A 56 15.85 14.91 -28.48
CA ASP A 56 15.83 14.51 -27.08
C ASP A 56 16.09 13.02 -26.86
N PHE A 57 15.80 12.16 -27.84
CA PHE A 57 16.02 10.72 -27.71
C PHE A 57 17.50 10.32 -27.73
N ALA A 58 18.39 11.21 -28.18
CA ALA A 58 19.83 11.02 -28.07
C ALA A 58 20.38 11.36 -26.68
N LYS A 59 19.62 12.12 -25.88
CA LYS A 59 20.07 12.63 -24.58
C LYS A 59 19.92 11.57 -23.48
N PRO A 60 20.77 11.60 -22.44
CA PRO A 60 20.49 10.88 -21.21
C PRO A 60 19.25 11.46 -20.52
N ILE A 61 18.47 10.60 -19.89
CA ILE A 61 17.24 10.97 -19.16
C ILE A 61 17.54 10.98 -17.67
N ILE A 62 17.25 12.10 -17.01
CA ILE A 62 17.47 12.32 -15.59
C ILE A 62 16.12 12.39 -14.87
N THR A 63 15.99 11.60 -13.81
CA THR A 63 14.83 11.68 -12.90
C THR A 63 15.04 12.83 -11.91
N VAL A 64 14.09 13.76 -11.84
CA VAL A 64 14.01 14.78 -10.79
C VAL A 64 12.90 14.41 -9.82
N ALA A 65 13.26 13.84 -8.66
CA ALA A 65 12.29 13.42 -7.65
C ALA A 65 12.02 14.55 -6.66
N SER A 66 10.74 14.86 -6.44
CA SER A 66 10.29 16.02 -5.67
C SER A 66 9.12 15.67 -4.75
N PRO A 67 9.38 15.25 -3.49
CA PRO A 67 8.33 15.09 -2.49
C PRO A 67 7.68 16.45 -2.22
N TYR A 68 6.43 16.64 -2.65
CA TYR A 68 5.77 17.94 -2.68
C TYR A 68 4.37 17.87 -2.06
N MET A 69 4.05 18.88 -1.25
CA MET A 69 2.69 19.11 -0.75
C MET A 69 2.47 20.61 -0.50
N SER A 70 1.34 21.14 -0.96
CA SER A 70 1.05 22.58 -0.94
C SER A 70 0.86 23.18 0.46
N ILE A 71 0.41 22.38 1.43
CA ILE A 71 0.16 22.82 2.82
C ILE A 71 1.36 22.58 3.76
N HIS A 72 2.45 21.99 3.25
CA HIS A 72 3.57 21.53 4.07
C HIS A 72 4.73 22.52 4.03
N MET A 73 4.97 23.29 5.09
CA MET A 73 6.03 24.31 5.11
C MET A 73 7.42 23.80 4.67
N CYS A 74 7.78 22.56 5.03
CA CYS A 74 9.07 21.96 4.69
C CYS A 74 9.26 21.69 3.19
N ASN A 75 8.17 21.45 2.47
CA ASN A 75 8.18 20.95 1.10
C ASN A 75 7.32 21.80 0.14
N GLN A 76 6.75 22.90 0.60
CA GLN A 76 5.84 23.75 -0.18
C GLN A 76 6.49 24.32 -1.44
N LYS A 77 7.81 24.51 -1.44
CA LYS A 77 8.56 25.08 -2.56
C LYS A 77 9.18 24.05 -3.51
N PHE A 78 8.94 22.75 -3.29
CA PHE A 78 9.65 21.70 -4.01
C PHE A 78 9.22 21.55 -5.48
N ARG A 79 8.04 22.05 -5.85
CA ARG A 79 7.66 22.19 -7.25
C ARG A 79 8.56 23.20 -7.98
N GLU A 80 8.69 24.41 -7.42
CA GLU A 80 9.55 25.47 -7.97
C GLU A 80 11.02 25.03 -8.02
N LEU A 81 11.51 24.34 -6.98
CA LEU A 81 12.88 23.80 -6.96
C LEU A 81 13.08 22.69 -8.01
N ALA A 82 12.09 21.84 -8.24
CA ALA A 82 12.17 20.81 -9.28
C ALA A 82 12.21 21.42 -10.69
N ASP A 83 11.47 22.51 -10.93
CA ASP A 83 11.51 23.25 -12.19
C ASP A 83 12.91 23.86 -12.41
N VAL A 84 13.54 24.42 -11.38
CA VAL A 84 14.92 24.94 -11.45
C VAL A 84 15.92 23.84 -11.81
N VAL A 85 15.84 22.68 -11.14
CA VAL A 85 16.73 21.54 -11.41
C VAL A 85 16.49 21.01 -12.82
N GLY A 86 15.24 20.85 -13.23
CA GLY A 86 14.88 20.37 -14.56
C GLY A 86 15.40 21.29 -15.67
N ALA A 87 15.23 22.60 -15.51
CA ALA A 87 15.73 23.59 -16.47
C ALA A 87 17.26 23.56 -16.59
N GLU A 88 18.00 23.45 -15.47
CA GLU A 88 19.45 23.36 -15.51
C GLU A 88 19.93 22.07 -16.19
N ILE A 89 19.27 20.92 -15.94
CA ILE A 89 19.58 19.66 -16.62
C ILE A 89 19.37 19.78 -18.14
N GLU A 90 18.30 20.46 -18.57
CA GLU A 90 18.05 20.68 -20.00
C GLU A 90 19.06 21.65 -20.63
N GLU A 91 19.48 22.70 -19.92
CA GLU A 91 20.53 23.63 -20.35
C GLU A 91 21.88 22.91 -20.54
N MET A 92 22.17 21.91 -19.72
CA MET A 92 23.34 21.04 -19.83
C MET A 92 23.27 20.02 -21.00
N GLY A 93 22.20 20.03 -21.79
CA GLY A 93 22.04 19.14 -22.95
C GLY A 93 21.55 17.73 -22.60
N MET A 94 21.04 17.51 -21.39
CA MET A 94 20.38 16.29 -20.97
C MET A 94 18.85 16.45 -21.02
N LYS A 95 18.07 15.42 -20.69
CA LYS A 95 16.61 15.52 -20.61
C LYS A 95 16.10 15.19 -19.22
N ALA A 96 15.34 16.08 -18.60
CA ALA A 96 14.75 15.84 -17.29
C ALA A 96 13.29 15.37 -17.40
N PHE A 97 12.86 14.54 -16.45
CA PHE A 97 11.44 14.45 -16.10
C PHE A 97 11.25 14.59 -14.60
N VAL A 98 10.21 15.30 -14.20
CA VAL A 98 9.88 15.53 -12.79
C VAL A 98 8.86 14.50 -12.32
N SER A 99 9.10 13.90 -11.17
CA SER A 99 8.15 13.03 -10.49
C SER A 99 7.91 13.52 -9.07
N HIS A 100 6.64 13.77 -8.73
CA HIS A 100 6.25 14.19 -7.38
C HIS A 100 5.83 13.00 -6.52
N GLN A 101 6.36 12.93 -5.30
CA GLN A 101 6.04 11.89 -4.33
C GLN A 101 5.14 12.42 -3.20
N PRO A 102 4.30 11.54 -2.60
CA PRO A 102 3.59 11.90 -1.39
C PRO A 102 4.57 12.18 -0.25
N VAL A 103 4.24 13.15 0.60
CA VAL A 103 5.03 13.49 1.79
C VAL A 103 4.12 13.81 2.96
N ILE A 104 4.48 13.33 4.16
CA ILE A 104 3.79 13.63 5.41
C ILE A 104 4.58 14.68 6.19
N SER A 105 3.86 15.56 6.87
CA SER A 105 4.42 16.53 7.80
C SER A 105 4.38 15.98 9.21
N ASP A 106 5.55 15.68 9.78
CA ASP A 106 5.66 15.29 11.19
C ASP A 106 5.08 16.38 12.11
N GLY A 107 5.44 17.64 11.87
CA GLY A 107 4.97 18.76 12.69
C GLY A 107 3.44 18.94 12.69
N GLN A 108 2.78 18.76 11.55
CA GLN A 108 1.31 18.93 11.45
C GLN A 108 0.53 17.71 11.95
N THR A 109 1.12 16.51 11.91
CA THR A 109 0.43 15.26 12.29
C THR A 109 0.69 14.84 13.74
N MET A 110 1.63 15.49 14.42
CA MET A 110 2.00 15.19 15.80
C MET A 110 0.80 15.31 16.76
N GLY A 111 0.67 14.35 17.67
CA GLY A 111 -0.46 14.27 18.61
C GLY A 111 -1.77 13.76 18.00
N THR A 112 -1.78 13.34 16.72
CA THR A 112 -2.96 12.77 16.04
C THR A 112 -2.70 11.34 15.55
N SER A 113 -3.75 10.62 15.17
CA SER A 113 -3.61 9.31 14.50
C SER A 113 -2.83 9.37 13.18
N GLY A 114 -2.71 10.57 12.58
CA GLY A 114 -1.90 10.80 11.38
C GLY A 114 -0.40 10.51 11.59
N MET A 115 0.12 10.62 12.82
CA MET A 115 1.53 10.34 13.12
C MET A 115 1.92 8.87 12.82
N ARG A 116 0.94 7.95 12.78
CA ARG A 116 1.17 6.56 12.34
C ARG A 116 1.61 6.44 10.88
N TYR A 117 1.37 7.46 10.05
CA TYR A 117 1.79 7.50 8.65
C TYR A 117 3.16 8.18 8.43
N SER A 118 3.75 8.79 9.46
CA SER A 118 5.03 9.50 9.35
C SER A 118 6.16 8.56 8.93
N LEU A 119 6.59 7.62 9.78
CA LEU A 119 7.72 6.73 9.44
C LEU A 119 7.44 5.88 8.18
N PRO A 120 6.25 5.27 7.99
CA PRO A 120 5.95 4.55 6.76
C PRO A 120 6.04 5.39 5.49
N SER A 121 5.90 6.72 5.58
CA SER A 121 6.07 7.60 4.41
C SER A 121 7.51 7.58 3.87
N ARG A 122 8.53 7.30 4.70
CA ARG A 122 9.92 7.12 4.26
C ARG A 122 10.00 6.05 3.17
N ASP A 123 9.38 4.90 3.45
CA ASP A 123 9.44 3.73 2.59
C ASP A 123 8.57 3.90 1.35
N LEU A 124 7.40 4.53 1.51
CA LEU A 124 6.55 4.90 0.39
C LEU A 124 7.25 5.87 -0.57
N ILE A 125 7.97 6.87 -0.05
CA ILE A 125 8.77 7.80 -0.88
C ILE A 125 9.84 7.01 -1.64
N ALA A 126 10.56 6.12 -0.96
CA ALA A 126 11.59 5.29 -1.57
C ALA A 126 11.04 4.45 -2.74
N ASP A 127 9.95 3.72 -2.49
CA ASP A 127 9.32 2.85 -3.49
C ASP A 127 8.71 3.65 -4.65
N CYS A 128 8.16 4.84 -4.40
CA CYS A 128 7.68 5.72 -5.46
C CYS A 128 8.81 6.24 -6.35
N ILE A 129 9.94 6.66 -5.77
CA ILE A 129 11.10 7.13 -6.54
C ILE A 129 11.71 5.98 -7.33
N GLU A 130 11.87 4.81 -6.71
CA GLU A 130 12.32 3.59 -7.37
C GLU A 130 11.44 3.27 -8.58
N THR A 131 10.12 3.20 -8.38
CA THR A 131 9.15 2.87 -9.44
C THR A 131 9.30 3.82 -10.64
N MET A 132 9.46 5.11 -10.37
CA MET A 132 9.54 6.13 -11.41
C MET A 132 10.91 6.14 -12.10
N HIS A 133 12.00 5.97 -11.36
CA HIS A 133 13.33 5.94 -11.94
C HIS A 133 13.58 4.67 -12.76
N GLU A 134 13.30 3.50 -12.15
CA GLU A 134 13.49 2.20 -12.79
C GLU A 134 12.47 1.95 -13.89
N GLY A 135 11.21 2.38 -13.72
CA GLY A 135 10.17 2.23 -14.74
C GLY A 135 10.47 3.00 -16.03
N TYR A 136 11.10 4.17 -15.92
CA TYR A 136 11.53 4.98 -17.07
C TYR A 136 12.98 4.70 -17.50
N ARG A 137 13.67 3.78 -16.81
CA ARG A 137 15.07 3.40 -17.09
C ARG A 137 15.98 4.62 -17.20
N ALA A 138 15.80 5.62 -16.34
CA ALA A 138 16.59 6.84 -16.37
C ALA A 138 18.08 6.57 -16.07
N ASP A 139 18.95 7.45 -16.55
CA ASP A 139 20.40 7.32 -16.48
C ASP A 139 21.00 7.88 -15.19
N GLY A 140 20.31 8.83 -14.54
CA GLY A 140 20.73 9.43 -13.28
C GLY A 140 19.56 10.06 -12.51
N LEU A 141 19.81 10.46 -11.26
CA LEU A 141 18.79 11.06 -10.39
C LEU A 141 19.28 12.32 -9.67
N VAL A 142 18.43 13.35 -9.66
CA VAL A 142 18.49 14.42 -8.66
C VAL A 142 17.26 14.30 -7.77
N VAL A 143 17.46 14.17 -6.46
CA VAL A 143 16.36 13.99 -5.53
C VAL A 143 16.30 15.13 -4.51
N LEU A 144 15.14 15.74 -4.35
CA LEU A 144 14.91 16.81 -3.38
C LEU A 144 14.53 16.22 -2.02
N SER A 145 15.17 16.68 -0.96
CA SER A 145 14.89 16.30 0.44
C SER A 145 14.56 17.54 1.28
N GLY A 146 13.59 17.39 2.18
CA GLY A 146 13.02 18.46 3.01
C GLY A 146 12.61 17.94 4.39
N CYS A 147 11.34 17.63 4.62
CA CYS A 147 10.87 17.16 5.92
C CYS A 147 11.56 15.88 6.42
N ASP A 148 11.50 15.62 7.73
CA ASP A 148 12.16 14.53 8.46
C ASP A 148 12.39 13.25 7.66
N LYS A 149 11.32 12.56 7.27
CA LYS A 149 11.37 11.23 6.67
C LYS A 149 11.83 11.24 5.21
N THR A 150 11.81 12.40 4.55
CA THR A 150 12.17 12.52 3.13
C THR A 150 13.64 12.25 2.88
N HIS A 151 14.57 12.68 3.75
CA HIS A 151 16.01 12.50 3.55
C HIS A 151 16.39 11.03 3.33
N ALA A 152 15.96 10.16 4.25
CA ALA A 152 16.18 8.74 4.12
C ALA A 152 15.38 8.17 2.94
N GLY A 153 14.10 8.53 2.82
CA GLY A 153 13.22 8.03 1.75
C GLY A 153 13.74 8.29 0.34
N VAL A 154 14.35 9.46 0.08
CA VAL A 154 14.86 9.79 -1.25
C VAL A 154 16.22 9.16 -1.57
N LEU A 155 17.05 8.88 -0.55
CA LEU A 155 18.38 8.30 -0.74
C LEU A 155 18.32 6.75 -0.81
N MET A 156 17.41 6.11 -0.08
CA MET A 156 17.21 4.66 -0.09
C MET A 156 17.18 4.04 -1.51
N PRO A 157 16.37 4.53 -2.48
CA PRO A 157 16.31 3.92 -3.80
C PRO A 157 17.60 4.10 -4.62
N ILE A 158 18.34 5.19 -4.41
CA ILE A 158 19.64 5.43 -5.07
C ILE A 158 20.64 4.37 -4.59
N LEU A 159 20.67 4.09 -3.28
CA LEU A 159 21.54 3.08 -2.69
C LEU A 159 21.13 1.66 -3.07
N ARG A 160 19.83 1.36 -3.02
CA ARG A 160 19.24 0.03 -3.29
C ARG A 160 19.65 -0.52 -4.66
N TYR A 161 19.67 0.33 -5.69
CA TYR A 161 20.08 -0.03 -7.05
C TYR A 161 21.49 0.42 -7.44
N ASN A 162 22.24 0.99 -6.48
CA ASN A 162 23.57 1.55 -6.72
C ASN A 162 23.61 2.50 -7.92
N GLN A 163 22.67 3.44 -7.98
CA GLN A 163 22.54 4.39 -9.09
C GLN A 163 23.50 5.58 -8.95
N VAL A 164 23.68 6.31 -10.05
CA VAL A 164 24.31 7.63 -10.04
C VAL A 164 23.24 8.66 -9.65
N GLY A 165 23.40 9.28 -8.49
CA GLY A 165 22.44 10.26 -8.00
C GLY A 165 22.98 11.17 -6.92
N ILE A 166 22.29 12.30 -6.74
CA ILE A 166 22.65 13.34 -5.78
C ILE A 166 21.42 13.83 -5.02
N VAL A 167 21.59 14.11 -3.73
CA VAL A 167 20.54 14.66 -2.86
C VAL A 167 20.70 16.18 -2.79
N VAL A 168 19.59 16.89 -2.95
CA VAL A 168 19.52 18.34 -2.77
C VAL A 168 18.59 18.64 -1.60
N TYR A 169 19.07 19.43 -0.66
CA TYR A 169 18.28 19.84 0.50
C TYR A 169 17.55 21.16 0.23
N GLY A 170 16.25 21.20 0.53
CA GLY A 170 15.38 22.37 0.32
C GLY A 170 15.62 23.52 1.30
N GLY A 171 16.48 23.31 2.30
CA GLY A 171 16.90 24.33 3.26
C GLY A 171 16.12 24.30 4.58
N THR A 172 16.75 24.86 5.60
CA THR A 172 16.19 24.93 6.95
C THR A 172 15.27 26.13 7.10
N GLY A 173 14.20 26.00 7.89
CA GLY A 173 13.31 27.11 8.19
C GLY A 173 14.01 28.14 9.08
N ARG A 174 13.68 29.41 8.87
CA ARG A 174 14.15 30.47 9.77
C ARG A 174 13.46 30.36 11.12
N SER A 175 14.19 30.72 12.17
CA SER A 175 13.64 30.83 13.52
C SER A 175 12.55 31.89 13.57
N GLY A 176 11.45 31.58 14.28
CA GLY A 176 10.57 32.61 14.81
C GLY A 176 11.24 33.40 15.93
N GLU A 177 10.64 34.52 16.33
CA GLU A 177 11.08 35.29 17.50
C GLU A 177 9.88 35.81 18.28
N HIS A 178 9.96 35.75 19.61
CA HIS A 178 9.01 36.41 20.51
C HIS A 178 9.74 36.87 21.78
N ASN A 179 9.57 38.13 22.18
CA ASN A 179 10.22 38.75 23.36
C ASN A 179 11.76 38.60 23.38
N GLY A 180 12.42 38.64 22.22
CA GLY A 180 13.87 38.47 22.10
C GLY A 180 14.35 37.02 22.23
N GLU A 181 13.44 36.05 22.40
CA GLU A 181 13.73 34.63 22.40
C GLU A 181 13.45 34.02 21.02
N LYS A 182 14.41 33.20 20.55
CA LYS A 182 14.25 32.42 19.32
C LYS A 182 13.24 31.29 19.53
N LEU A 183 12.27 31.19 18.62
CA LEU A 183 11.25 30.14 18.61
C LEU A 183 11.56 29.05 17.58
N SER A 184 11.00 27.87 17.81
CA SER A 184 11.13 26.70 16.95
C SER A 184 9.78 25.98 16.79
N ALA A 185 9.72 25.00 15.89
CA ALA A 185 8.54 24.14 15.74
C ALA A 185 8.15 23.40 17.04
N GLY A 186 9.07 23.21 17.99
CA GLY A 186 8.77 22.63 19.30
C GLY A 186 8.12 23.61 20.29
N THR A 187 8.31 24.92 20.10
CA THR A 187 7.92 25.96 21.05
C THR A 187 6.42 25.99 21.33
N PRO A 188 5.49 25.86 20.35
CA PRO A 188 4.06 25.85 20.66
C PRO A 188 3.65 24.71 21.59
N PHE A 189 4.31 23.55 21.48
CA PHE A 189 4.04 22.39 22.34
C PHE A 189 4.51 22.62 23.78
N GLU A 190 5.68 23.23 23.97
CA GLU A 190 6.15 23.66 25.29
C GLU A 190 5.25 24.78 25.85
N GLY A 191 4.81 25.71 25.00
CA GLY A 191 3.87 26.77 25.32
C GLY A 191 2.54 26.23 25.86
N LEU A 192 1.97 25.22 25.21
CA LEU A 192 0.75 24.55 25.69
C LEU A 192 0.93 23.94 27.10
N GLY A 193 2.11 23.39 27.39
CA GLY A 193 2.48 22.90 28.72
C GLY A 193 2.64 24.01 29.77
N LYS A 194 3.11 25.21 29.37
CA LYS A 194 3.15 26.39 30.24
C LYS A 194 1.75 26.96 30.50
N PHE A 195 0.91 27.01 29.47
CA PHE A 195 -0.46 27.50 29.55
C PHE A 195 -1.33 26.63 30.48
N SER A 196 -1.23 25.30 30.37
CA SER A 196 -1.98 24.39 31.25
C SER A 196 -1.62 24.51 32.74
N LYS A 197 -0.45 25.07 33.06
CA LYS A 197 0.00 25.39 34.42
C LYS A 197 -0.31 26.82 34.85
N GLY A 198 -0.90 27.64 33.99
CA GLY A 198 -1.11 29.07 34.23
C GLY A 198 0.18 29.90 34.26
N LEU A 199 1.27 29.43 33.63
CA LEU A 199 2.54 30.17 33.55
C LEU A 199 2.58 31.20 32.41
N ILE A 200 1.73 31.02 31.40
CA ILE A 200 1.46 31.97 30.32
C ILE A 200 -0.05 32.05 30.11
N ASP A 201 -0.54 33.15 29.57
CA ASP A 201 -1.95 33.31 29.22
C ASP A 201 -2.24 32.84 27.77
N LEU A 202 -3.51 32.92 27.36
CA LEU A 202 -3.94 32.51 26.02
C LEU A 202 -3.39 33.45 24.94
N GLU A 203 -3.18 34.73 25.27
CA GLU A 203 -2.64 35.71 24.33
C GLU A 203 -1.19 35.39 23.99
N ASP A 204 -0.38 35.09 25.01
CA ASP A 204 1.00 34.64 24.85
C ASP A 204 1.06 33.30 24.11
N LEU A 205 0.17 32.35 24.42
CA LEU A 205 0.10 31.09 23.66
C LEU A 205 -0.20 31.33 22.17
N ASN A 206 -1.15 32.21 21.85
CA ASN A 206 -1.47 32.59 20.47
C ASN A 206 -0.28 33.29 19.79
N LYS A 207 0.48 34.12 20.51
CA LYS A 207 1.71 34.73 19.97
C LYS A 207 2.77 33.66 19.67
N LEU A 208 2.93 32.65 20.53
CA LEU A 208 3.82 31.53 20.25
C LEU A 208 3.36 30.76 19.00
N GLU A 209 2.06 30.48 18.86
CA GLU A 209 1.49 29.81 17.68
C GLU A 209 1.78 30.59 16.38
N CYS A 210 1.46 31.87 16.34
CA CYS A 210 1.59 32.71 15.15
C CYS A 210 3.05 32.96 14.73
N ASN A 211 4.01 32.94 15.67
CA ASN A 211 5.39 33.34 15.40
C ASN A 211 6.39 32.18 15.33
N SER A 212 6.06 30.97 15.78
CA SER A 212 7.03 29.86 15.87
C SER A 212 7.52 29.34 14.52
N CYS A 213 6.66 29.35 13.49
CA CYS A 213 6.95 28.85 12.14
C CYS A 213 6.63 29.94 11.09
N PRO A 214 7.48 30.97 10.95
CA PRO A 214 7.14 32.18 10.20
C PRO A 214 7.03 31.99 8.68
N GLY A 215 7.57 30.89 8.12
CA GLY A 215 7.38 30.56 6.71
C GLY A 215 8.03 29.25 6.27
N VAL A 216 8.50 29.18 5.02
CA VAL A 216 8.88 27.92 4.38
C VAL A 216 10.27 27.42 4.82
N GLY A 217 10.44 26.10 4.81
CA GLY A 217 11.65 25.41 5.25
C GLY A 217 11.35 24.35 6.33
N THR A 218 12.33 23.50 6.63
CA THR A 218 12.19 22.48 7.67
C THR A 218 12.20 23.09 9.08
N CYS A 219 12.02 22.26 10.12
CA CYS A 219 12.20 22.73 11.50
C CYS A 219 13.61 23.33 11.69
N SER A 220 13.70 24.47 12.37
CA SER A 220 14.93 25.29 12.50
C SER A 220 16.00 24.68 13.43
N GLY A 221 15.60 23.91 14.43
CA GLY A 221 16.49 23.23 15.37
C GLY A 221 17.09 21.93 14.83
N MET A 222 18.03 21.33 15.56
CA MET A 222 18.67 20.04 15.26
C MET A 222 17.72 18.84 15.53
N TYR A 223 16.55 18.88 14.90
CA TYR A 223 15.58 17.79 14.81
C TYR A 223 15.96 16.83 13.67
N THR A 224 15.09 15.86 13.34
CA THR A 224 15.42 14.82 12.36
C THR A 224 15.77 15.40 10.99
N ALA A 225 15.02 16.38 10.47
CA ALA A 225 15.33 16.99 9.18
C ALA A 225 16.78 17.51 9.10
N ASN A 226 17.18 18.41 10.00
CA ASN A 226 18.54 18.96 9.97
C ASN A 226 19.61 17.96 10.41
N THR A 227 19.26 17.00 11.28
CA THR A 227 20.18 15.89 11.60
C THR A 227 20.48 15.09 10.34
N MET A 228 19.45 14.74 9.57
CA MET A 228 19.63 13.96 8.36
C MET A 228 20.29 14.77 7.25
N SER A 229 19.98 16.05 7.06
CA SER A 229 20.67 16.88 6.07
C SER A 229 22.17 16.95 6.35
N THR A 230 22.57 17.18 7.60
CA THR A 230 23.99 17.19 8.00
C THR A 230 24.64 15.81 7.91
N CYS A 231 23.91 14.74 8.25
CA CYS A 231 24.39 13.38 8.05
C CYS A 231 24.62 13.05 6.57
N LEU A 232 23.73 13.47 5.67
CA LEU A 232 23.84 13.17 4.24
C LEU A 232 24.95 13.97 3.55
N GLU A 233 25.22 15.20 4.01
CA GLU A 233 26.41 15.94 3.58
C GLU A 233 27.70 15.27 4.10
N ALA A 234 27.73 14.83 5.37
CA ALA A 234 28.87 14.12 5.94
C ALA A 234 29.12 12.73 5.32
N LEU A 235 28.05 12.05 4.89
CA LEU A 235 28.08 10.81 4.12
C LEU A 235 28.62 11.05 2.68
N GLY A 236 28.62 12.30 2.22
CA GLY A 236 29.09 12.69 0.90
C GLY A 236 28.03 12.66 -0.20
N MET A 237 26.74 12.54 0.13
CA MET A 237 25.63 12.47 -0.85
C MET A 237 24.99 13.84 -1.19
N MET A 238 25.49 14.91 -0.56
CA MET A 238 25.10 16.30 -0.83
C MET A 238 26.35 17.14 -1.09
N LEU A 239 26.18 18.27 -1.81
CA LEU A 239 27.29 19.21 -1.98
C LEU A 239 27.71 19.83 -0.63
N PRO A 240 29.03 19.97 -0.38
CA PRO A 240 29.52 20.61 0.84
C PRO A 240 28.98 22.03 1.03
N GLY A 241 28.56 22.34 2.25
CA GLY A 241 28.06 23.64 2.67
C GLY A 241 26.56 23.86 2.46
N THR A 242 25.79 22.85 2.04
CA THR A 242 24.38 23.04 1.64
C THR A 242 23.36 22.59 2.69
N SER A 243 23.75 21.79 3.69
CA SER A 243 22.86 21.23 4.71
C SER A 243 22.32 22.23 5.74
N CYS A 244 22.88 23.44 5.80
CA CYS A 244 22.53 24.45 6.81
C CYS A 244 21.94 25.74 6.22
N ASP A 245 21.81 25.84 4.90
CA ASP A 245 21.29 27.06 4.26
C ASP A 245 19.80 27.27 4.57
N PRO A 246 19.37 28.52 4.83
CA PRO A 246 17.96 28.81 5.06
C PRO A 246 17.16 28.66 3.76
N ALA A 247 15.98 28.03 3.83
CA ALA A 247 15.10 27.79 2.69
C ALA A 247 14.59 29.07 2.04
N ALA A 248 14.32 30.08 2.88
CA ALA A 248 13.71 31.35 2.47
C ALA A 248 14.59 32.56 2.77
N GLN A 249 14.31 33.65 2.04
CA GLN A 249 14.79 34.98 2.35
C GLN A 249 14.15 35.51 3.66
N GLU A 250 14.47 36.75 4.03
CA GLU A 250 13.95 37.37 5.27
C GLU A 250 12.43 37.56 5.25
N ASP A 251 11.79 37.54 4.08
CA ASP A 251 10.33 37.54 3.93
C ASP A 251 9.65 36.20 4.27
N PHE A 252 10.44 35.18 4.62
CA PHE A 252 10.03 33.81 4.97
C PHE A 252 9.29 33.04 3.87
N ARG A 253 9.13 33.59 2.66
CA ARG A 253 8.28 33.02 1.59
C ARG A 253 9.03 32.81 0.30
N THR A 254 9.92 33.74 -0.05
CA THR A 254 10.68 33.67 -1.29
C THR A 254 11.87 32.75 -1.12
N ILE A 255 12.07 31.84 -2.08
CA ILE A 255 13.19 30.89 -2.06
C ILE A 255 14.50 31.66 -1.96
N ASN A 256 15.39 31.19 -1.08
CA ASN A 256 16.72 31.74 -0.94
C ASN A 256 17.55 31.48 -2.22
N PRO A 257 18.19 32.50 -2.83
CA PRO A 257 19.05 32.32 -4.00
C PRO A 257 20.16 31.27 -3.83
N LYS A 258 20.66 31.06 -2.60
CA LYS A 258 21.63 29.99 -2.31
C LYS A 258 21.07 28.59 -2.57
N ILE A 259 19.79 28.36 -2.28
CA ILE A 259 19.13 27.07 -2.56
C ILE A 259 18.99 26.88 -4.07
N ILE A 260 18.62 27.93 -4.81
CA ILE A 260 18.59 27.90 -6.28
C ILE A 260 19.98 27.57 -6.84
N GLN A 261 21.02 28.21 -6.31
CA GLN A 261 22.41 27.92 -6.70
C GLN A 261 22.82 26.49 -6.37
N SER A 262 22.42 25.97 -5.20
CA SER A 262 22.65 24.58 -4.78
C SER A 262 21.97 23.58 -5.72
N CYS A 263 20.71 23.82 -6.11
CA CYS A 263 19.99 23.03 -7.11
C CYS A 263 20.78 22.94 -8.42
N LYS A 264 21.21 24.11 -8.94
CA LYS A 264 21.96 24.18 -10.20
C LYS A 264 23.34 23.52 -10.10
N ALA A 265 24.06 23.78 -9.00
CA ALA A 265 25.37 23.17 -8.76
C ALA A 265 25.26 21.65 -8.61
N SER A 266 24.19 21.15 -8.00
CA SER A 266 23.96 19.71 -7.82
C SER A 266 23.64 19.02 -9.15
N ALA A 267 22.87 19.66 -10.03
CA ALA A 267 22.66 19.17 -11.40
C ALA A 267 24.00 19.05 -12.16
N ARG A 268 24.88 20.05 -12.03
CA ARG A 268 26.24 20.02 -12.62
C ARG A 268 27.11 18.92 -12.02
N ALA A 269 27.08 18.74 -10.70
CA ALA A 269 27.81 17.67 -10.03
C ALA A 269 27.32 16.28 -10.47
N LEU A 270 26.01 16.10 -10.70
CA LEU A 270 25.47 14.85 -11.23
C LEU A 270 26.12 14.48 -12.57
N GLN A 271 26.30 15.44 -13.49
CA GLN A 271 26.98 15.17 -14.76
C GLN A 271 28.40 14.66 -14.54
N THR A 272 29.17 15.29 -13.63
CA THR A 272 30.51 14.83 -13.27
C THR A 272 30.49 13.40 -12.73
N LEU A 273 29.52 13.06 -11.87
CA LEU A 273 29.37 11.69 -11.38
C LEU A 273 29.05 10.70 -12.50
N MET A 274 28.22 11.08 -13.47
CA MET A 274 27.91 10.25 -14.63
C MET A 274 29.13 10.04 -15.54
N GLU A 275 29.91 11.10 -15.79
CA GLU A 275 31.14 11.06 -16.58
C GLU A 275 32.19 10.12 -15.97
N HIS A 276 32.36 10.17 -14.65
CA HIS A 276 33.30 9.33 -13.91
C HIS A 276 32.71 7.99 -13.46
N ARG A 277 31.44 7.72 -13.76
CA ARG A 277 30.68 6.53 -13.32
C ARG A 277 30.74 6.29 -11.81
N ILE A 278 30.67 7.38 -11.04
CA ILE A 278 30.66 7.34 -9.58
C ILE A 278 29.23 7.03 -9.11
N THR A 279 29.03 5.85 -8.54
CA THR A 279 27.74 5.39 -8.03
C THR A 279 27.60 5.63 -6.53
N ALA A 280 26.37 5.62 -6.02
CA ALA A 280 26.09 5.94 -4.62
C ALA A 280 26.79 5.01 -3.61
N ARG A 281 27.00 3.72 -3.91
CA ARG A 281 27.72 2.80 -3.00
C ARG A 281 29.24 2.98 -3.00
N GLN A 282 29.81 3.63 -4.01
CA GLN A 282 31.22 4.02 -3.98
C GLN A 282 31.45 5.20 -3.01
N ILE A 283 30.42 6.02 -2.79
CA ILE A 283 30.42 7.14 -1.83
C ILE A 283 30.04 6.63 -0.43
N CYS A 284 28.95 5.88 -0.32
CA CYS A 284 28.38 5.44 0.94
C CYS A 284 29.05 4.16 1.48
N THR A 285 30.33 4.25 1.83
CA THR A 285 31.09 3.16 2.47
C THR A 285 30.86 3.11 3.98
N ARG A 286 31.41 2.08 4.65
CA ARG A 286 31.39 1.96 6.11
C ARG A 286 31.94 3.22 6.78
N GLU A 287 33.08 3.71 6.31
CA GLU A 287 33.78 4.90 6.80
C GLU A 287 32.92 6.16 6.59
N ALA A 288 32.20 6.26 5.47
CA ALA A 288 31.28 7.37 5.23
C ALA A 288 30.08 7.35 6.20
N PHE A 289 29.56 6.18 6.55
CA PHE A 289 28.55 6.05 7.61
C PHE A 289 29.12 6.42 9.00
N GLU A 290 30.37 6.06 9.29
CA GLU A 290 31.03 6.49 10.53
C GLU A 290 31.23 8.02 10.60
N ASN A 291 31.51 8.67 9.48
CA ASN A 291 31.53 10.14 9.38
C ASN A 291 30.16 10.74 9.69
N ALA A 292 29.09 10.18 9.12
CA ALA A 292 27.72 10.63 9.38
C ALA A 292 27.33 10.47 10.86
N ILE A 293 27.66 9.33 11.49
CA ILE A 293 27.41 9.10 12.92
C ILE A 293 28.24 10.06 13.78
N THR A 294 29.49 10.32 13.40
CA THR A 294 30.36 11.29 14.10
C THR A 294 29.75 12.69 14.09
N VAL A 295 29.30 13.17 12.94
CA VAL A 295 28.61 14.47 12.84
C VAL A 295 27.31 14.49 13.65
N LEU A 296 26.52 13.42 13.59
CA LEU A 296 25.30 13.26 14.39
C LEU A 296 25.58 13.40 15.89
N MET A 297 26.63 12.75 16.40
CA MET A 297 27.02 12.81 17.81
C MET A 297 27.56 14.20 18.18
N ALA A 298 28.44 14.76 17.34
CA ALA A 298 29.08 16.05 17.57
C ALA A 298 28.08 17.22 17.64
N LEU A 299 27.05 17.19 16.80
CA LEU A 299 26.05 18.26 16.72
C LEU A 299 24.81 18.05 17.59
N GLY A 300 24.73 16.95 18.33
CA GLY A 300 23.57 16.68 19.21
C GLY A 300 22.32 16.24 18.44
N GLY A 301 22.49 15.47 17.36
CA GLY A 301 21.46 15.03 16.44
C GLY A 301 20.31 14.21 17.06
N SER A 302 19.25 14.04 16.28
CA SER A 302 18.06 13.25 16.63
C SER A 302 18.35 11.75 16.75
N THR A 303 17.68 11.08 17.69
CA THR A 303 17.70 9.60 17.82
C THR A 303 17.10 8.89 16.60
N ASN A 304 16.22 9.56 15.84
CA ASN A 304 15.74 9.04 14.56
C ASN A 304 16.87 8.85 13.53
N GLY A 305 17.97 9.60 13.66
CA GLY A 305 19.15 9.41 12.82
C GLY A 305 19.74 8.00 12.94
N VAL A 306 19.63 7.36 14.11
CA VAL A 306 20.02 5.95 14.29
C VAL A 306 19.23 5.04 13.36
N LEU A 307 17.90 5.16 13.38
CA LEU A 307 17.00 4.36 12.55
C LEU A 307 17.25 4.58 11.05
N HIS A 308 17.45 5.83 10.65
CA HIS A 308 17.64 6.20 9.25
C HIS A 308 19.00 5.79 8.71
N LEU A 309 20.09 5.98 9.46
CA LEU A 309 21.42 5.58 9.02
C LEU A 309 21.56 4.05 8.91
N ILE A 310 20.97 3.28 9.84
CA ILE A 310 20.92 1.81 9.72
C ILE A 310 20.14 1.39 8.47
N ALA A 311 19.01 2.04 8.19
CA ALA A 311 18.22 1.76 6.99
C ALA A 311 19.03 2.04 5.70
N LEU A 312 19.70 3.19 5.65
CA LEU A 312 20.54 3.59 4.50
C LEU A 312 21.74 2.65 4.32
N ALA A 313 22.44 2.30 5.40
CA ALA A 313 23.57 1.36 5.35
C ALA A 313 23.16 0.01 4.77
N ARG A 314 21.97 -0.48 5.12
CA ARG A 314 21.43 -1.72 4.56
C ARG A 314 21.12 -1.64 3.07
N GLU A 315 20.51 -0.54 2.60
CA GLU A 315 20.30 -0.33 1.15
C GLU A 315 21.63 -0.20 0.39
N ALA A 316 22.66 0.34 1.05
CA ALA A 316 24.02 0.43 0.53
C ALA A 316 24.81 -0.89 0.59
N GLU A 317 24.24 -1.95 1.19
CA GLU A 317 24.92 -3.22 1.48
C GLU A 317 26.15 -3.08 2.40
N VAL A 318 26.12 -2.09 3.29
CA VAL A 318 27.12 -1.85 4.33
C VAL A 318 26.65 -2.47 5.65
N SER A 319 27.53 -3.24 6.28
CA SER A 319 27.28 -3.73 7.64
C SER A 319 27.36 -2.56 8.62
N LEU A 320 26.24 -2.22 9.27
CA LEU A 320 26.15 -1.25 10.33
C LEU A 320 25.14 -1.76 11.37
N ASP A 321 25.63 -2.03 12.57
CA ASP A 321 24.83 -2.48 13.70
C ASP A 321 24.44 -1.30 14.60
N VAL A 322 23.35 -1.45 15.35
CA VAL A 322 22.93 -0.43 16.31
C VAL A 322 24.02 -0.12 17.33
N HIS A 323 24.82 -1.12 17.75
CA HIS A 323 25.89 -0.92 18.73
C HIS A 323 27.09 -0.12 18.22
N ASP A 324 27.26 0.03 16.90
CA ASP A 324 28.31 0.88 16.33
C ASP A 324 28.17 2.35 16.77
N PHE A 325 26.95 2.79 17.06
CA PHE A 325 26.69 4.13 17.60
C PHE A 325 27.33 4.35 18.98
N ASN A 326 27.44 3.31 19.82
CA ASN A 326 28.20 3.41 21.07
C ASN A 326 29.70 3.48 20.77
N THR A 327 30.24 2.60 19.92
CA THR A 327 31.67 2.56 19.57
C THR A 327 32.18 3.90 19.01
N ILE A 328 31.37 4.56 18.19
CA ILE A 328 31.68 5.89 17.64
C ILE A 328 31.41 6.96 18.69
N GLY A 329 30.25 6.91 19.35
CA GLY A 329 29.86 7.87 20.38
C GLY A 329 30.84 7.97 21.56
N ASP A 330 31.48 6.86 21.94
CA ASP A 330 32.47 6.79 23.03
C ASP A 330 33.76 7.58 22.72
N ARG A 331 33.98 7.98 21.45
CA ARG A 331 35.12 8.80 21.01
C ARG A 331 34.74 10.23 20.63
N VAL A 332 33.47 10.48 20.32
CA VAL A 332 33.02 11.76 19.75
C VAL A 332 32.43 12.66 20.82
N PRO A 333 33.03 13.83 21.10
CA PRO A 333 32.49 14.78 22.06
C PRO A 333 31.30 15.56 21.48
N TYR A 334 30.46 16.07 22.38
CA TYR A 334 29.31 16.92 21.99
C TYR A 334 29.72 18.39 21.96
N ILE A 335 29.72 19.01 20.78
CA ILE A 335 30.25 20.36 20.53
C ILE A 335 29.22 21.36 19.99
N GLY A 336 28.11 20.91 19.41
CA GLY A 336 27.10 21.79 18.81
C GLY A 336 26.11 22.37 19.82
N ASN A 337 26.11 23.68 20.03
CA ASN A 337 25.18 24.40 20.91
C ASN A 337 23.84 24.68 20.21
N LEU A 338 23.19 23.62 19.72
CA LEU A 338 22.01 23.71 18.86
C LEU A 338 20.76 23.22 19.58
N ALA A 339 19.66 23.95 19.44
CA ALA A 339 18.33 23.55 19.89
C ALA A 339 17.99 22.16 19.32
N PRO A 340 17.30 21.29 20.07
CA PRO A 340 16.63 21.57 21.34
C PRO A 340 17.52 21.42 22.59
N SER A 341 18.80 21.06 22.43
CA SER A 341 19.71 20.86 23.59
C SER A 341 20.53 22.11 23.94
N GLY A 342 20.79 22.96 22.94
CA GLY A 342 21.50 24.23 23.06
C GLY A 342 20.65 25.45 22.67
N LYS A 343 21.32 26.59 22.49
CA LYS A 343 20.72 27.92 22.29
C LYS A 343 20.41 28.26 20.83
N TYR A 344 21.21 27.78 19.90
CA TYR A 344 21.21 28.23 18.50
C TYR A 344 20.40 27.30 17.59
N ASN A 345 20.00 27.79 16.42
CA ASN A 345 19.37 26.98 15.38
C ASN A 345 20.39 26.57 14.32
N VAL A 346 20.04 25.64 13.44
CA VAL A 346 21.00 25.08 12.47
C VAL A 346 21.50 26.12 11.47
N MET A 347 20.66 27.09 11.10
CA MET A 347 21.08 28.21 10.26
C MET A 347 22.19 29.07 10.89
N ASP A 348 22.34 29.07 12.22
CA ASP A 348 23.38 29.81 12.93
C ASP A 348 24.77 29.15 12.76
N LEU A 349 24.84 27.95 12.16
CA LEU A 349 26.11 27.37 11.71
C LEU A 349 26.68 28.13 10.50
N ALA A 350 25.85 28.71 9.63
CA ALA A 350 26.33 29.35 8.41
C ALA A 350 27.31 30.51 8.66
N PRO A 351 27.06 31.45 9.59
CA PRO A 351 28.01 32.51 9.95
C PRO A 351 29.36 32.01 10.50
N VAL A 352 29.41 30.80 11.04
CA VAL A 352 30.63 30.20 11.62
C VAL A 352 31.31 29.19 10.69
N GLY A 353 30.93 29.18 9.39
CA GLY A 353 31.54 28.35 8.35
C GLY A 353 30.72 27.11 7.94
N GLY A 354 29.50 26.97 8.46
CA GLY A 354 28.57 25.88 8.13
C GLY A 354 29.06 24.51 8.60
N LEU A 355 28.44 23.45 8.07
CA LEU A 355 28.88 22.09 8.35
C LEU A 355 30.34 21.81 7.90
N PRO A 356 30.85 22.34 6.77
CA PRO A 356 32.23 22.11 6.37
C PRO A 356 33.25 22.54 7.44
N ALA A 357 33.03 23.66 8.13
CA ALA A 357 33.91 24.07 9.22
C ALA A 357 33.87 23.07 10.39
N VAL A 358 32.68 22.60 10.78
CA VAL A 358 32.53 21.56 11.82
C VAL A 358 33.25 20.27 11.41
N MET A 359 33.05 19.81 10.18
CA MET A 359 33.73 18.62 9.67
C MET A 359 35.25 18.83 9.61
N ARG A 360 35.73 20.03 9.29
CA ARG A 360 37.15 20.35 9.33
C ARG A 360 37.72 20.18 10.75
N ALA A 361 37.05 20.72 11.76
CA ALA A 361 37.48 20.59 13.15
C ALA A 361 37.52 19.12 13.62
N LEU A 362 36.55 18.30 13.19
CA LEU A 362 36.50 16.87 13.50
C LEU A 362 37.57 16.07 12.73
N LEU A 363 37.86 16.44 11.48
CA LEU A 363 38.93 15.84 10.67
C LEU A 363 40.31 16.15 11.27
N ASP A 364 40.55 17.41 11.65
CA ASP A 364 41.80 17.84 12.30
C ASP A 364 42.02 17.11 13.64
N ALA A 365 40.93 16.75 14.34
CA ALA A 365 40.96 15.93 15.56
C ALA A 365 41.09 14.41 15.30
N GLY A 366 41.18 13.96 14.04
CA GLY A 366 41.28 12.55 13.68
C GLY A 366 39.99 11.74 13.90
N LEU A 367 38.84 12.40 13.97
CA LEU A 367 37.53 11.77 14.20
C LEU A 367 36.76 11.48 12.91
N LEU A 368 37.18 12.05 11.77
CA LEU A 368 36.59 11.79 10.46
C LEU A 368 37.57 11.07 9.53
N HIS A 369 37.02 10.22 8.68
CA HIS A 369 37.69 9.56 7.58
C HIS A 369 37.77 10.52 6.38
N GLY A 370 38.95 11.08 6.15
CA GLY A 370 39.19 12.09 5.10
C GLY A 370 39.16 11.54 3.67
N GLU A 371 39.46 10.25 3.48
CA GLU A 371 39.58 9.61 2.17
C GLU A 371 38.23 9.24 1.53
N CYS A 372 37.12 9.39 2.25
CA CYS A 372 35.79 9.09 1.74
C CYS A 372 35.46 9.96 0.51
N LEU A 373 35.07 9.33 -0.59
CA LEU A 373 34.62 10.01 -1.82
C LEU A 373 33.29 10.74 -1.58
N THR A 374 33.04 11.84 -2.27
CA THR A 374 31.76 12.56 -2.22
C THR A 374 31.17 12.81 -3.61
N VAL A 375 29.94 13.34 -3.66
CA VAL A 375 29.25 13.73 -4.90
C VAL A 375 29.99 14.82 -5.71
N THR A 376 31.04 15.44 -5.17
CA THR A 376 31.91 16.35 -5.95
C THR A 376 32.93 15.62 -6.82
N GLY A 377 33.08 14.30 -6.66
CA GLY A 377 34.16 13.51 -7.25
C GLY A 377 35.49 13.61 -6.50
N LYS A 378 35.52 14.32 -5.36
CA LYS A 378 36.69 14.53 -4.51
C LYS A 378 36.50 13.86 -3.15
N THR A 379 37.58 13.66 -2.41
CA THR A 379 37.50 13.14 -1.03
C THR A 379 36.99 14.20 -0.06
N VAL A 380 36.55 13.77 1.13
CA VAL A 380 36.19 14.68 2.23
C VAL A 380 37.35 15.62 2.57
N ALA A 381 38.58 15.11 2.66
CA ALA A 381 39.76 15.92 2.96
C ALA A 381 40.03 16.98 1.88
N GLU A 382 39.92 16.62 0.60
CA GLU A 382 40.09 17.56 -0.52
C GLU A 382 39.03 18.66 -0.51
N ASN A 383 37.78 18.32 -0.23
CA ASN A 383 36.69 19.30 -0.12
C ASN A 383 36.89 20.27 1.06
N LEU A 384 37.54 19.81 2.14
CA LEU A 384 37.77 20.59 3.37
C LEU A 384 39.14 21.29 3.43
N ALA A 385 40.02 21.08 2.45
CA ALA A 385 41.40 21.56 2.47
C ALA A 385 41.51 23.08 2.69
N HIS A 386 40.60 23.85 2.09
CA HIS A 386 40.55 25.32 2.16
C HIS A 386 39.52 25.87 3.14
N VAL A 387 38.86 25.01 3.90
CA VAL A 387 37.89 25.41 4.92
C VAL A 387 38.61 25.59 6.25
N ALA A 388 38.36 26.71 6.93
CA ALA A 388 38.87 26.94 8.28
C ALA A 388 37.92 26.29 9.32
N PRO A 389 38.44 25.73 10.42
CA PRO A 389 37.59 25.29 11.53
C PRO A 389 36.88 26.51 12.18
N PRO A 390 35.78 26.31 12.94
CA PRO A 390 35.07 27.39 13.58
C PRO A 390 36.00 28.14 14.55
N ALA A 391 35.93 29.48 14.55
CA ALA A 391 36.70 30.28 15.49
C ALA A 391 36.37 29.91 16.94
N SER A 392 37.35 29.91 17.84
CA SER A 392 37.13 29.57 19.25
C SER A 392 36.38 30.65 20.05
N THR A 393 36.14 31.83 19.46
CA THR A 393 35.50 32.99 20.11
C THR A 393 33.98 33.01 20.00
N GLN A 394 33.40 32.22 19.09
CA GLN A 394 31.94 32.04 19.00
C GLN A 394 31.47 30.88 19.89
N ASP A 395 30.18 30.85 20.22
CA ASP A 395 29.58 29.89 21.15
C ASP A 395 28.50 28.99 20.50
N VAL A 396 28.47 28.92 19.16
CA VAL A 396 27.61 28.03 18.36
C VAL A 396 28.21 26.62 18.28
N VAL A 397 29.52 26.52 18.03
CA VAL A 397 30.27 25.26 17.95
C VAL A 397 31.48 25.34 18.85
N TYR A 398 31.55 24.47 19.86
CA TYR A 398 32.65 24.47 20.81
C TYR A 398 33.89 23.77 20.23
N PRO A 399 35.10 24.16 20.64
CA PRO A 399 36.32 23.41 20.29
C PRO A 399 36.24 21.93 20.74
N VAL A 400 36.81 21.02 19.94
CA VAL A 400 36.77 19.56 20.21
C VAL A 400 37.46 19.21 21.53
N ASP A 401 38.50 19.94 21.91
CA ASP A 401 39.26 19.80 23.16
C ASP A 401 38.57 20.44 24.37
N LYS A 402 37.59 21.33 24.14
CA LYS A 402 36.77 21.98 25.16
C LYS A 402 35.28 21.88 24.82
N PRO A 403 34.74 20.65 24.74
CA PRO A 403 33.37 20.42 24.28
C PRO A 403 32.35 20.81 25.34
N ILE A 404 31.08 20.90 24.93
CA ILE A 404 29.93 21.08 25.84
C ILE A 404 29.82 19.88 26.78
N SER A 405 30.04 18.67 26.24
CA SER A 405 30.05 17.44 27.01
C SER A 405 31.08 16.46 26.43
N PRO A 406 31.79 15.68 27.26
CA PRO A 406 32.77 14.71 26.78
C PRO A 406 32.10 13.60 25.95
N ALA A 407 32.94 12.78 25.30
CA ALA A 407 32.46 11.65 24.52
C ALA A 407 31.61 10.66 25.34
N GLY A 408 30.72 9.94 24.65
CA GLY A 408 29.81 8.96 25.24
C GLY A 408 28.60 9.57 25.97
N ARG A 409 28.33 10.87 25.76
CA ARG A 409 27.28 11.63 26.48
C ARG A 409 26.13 12.15 25.61
N HIS A 410 25.98 11.72 24.37
CA HIS A 410 24.85 12.13 23.51
C HIS A 410 23.76 11.06 23.34
N ILE A 411 23.92 10.14 22.39
CA ILE A 411 23.01 9.01 22.19
C ILE A 411 23.72 7.76 22.70
N ARG A 412 23.01 6.95 23.49
CA ARG A 412 23.50 5.65 23.94
C ARG A 412 22.52 4.55 23.57
N ILE A 413 23.09 3.40 23.24
CA ILE A 413 22.35 2.19 22.94
C ILE A 413 22.41 1.30 24.18
N LEU A 414 21.25 1.06 24.77
CA LEU A 414 21.07 0.08 25.83
C LEU A 414 21.02 -1.31 25.19
N LYS A 415 21.60 -2.31 25.87
CA LYS A 415 21.83 -3.67 25.38
C LYS A 415 21.27 -4.72 26.34
N CYS A 416 21.22 -5.94 25.83
CA CYS A 416 21.00 -7.15 26.63
C CYS A 416 22.20 -7.42 27.54
N SER A 417 21.95 -7.82 28.79
CA SER A 417 23.01 -8.33 29.67
C SER A 417 23.54 -9.67 29.14
N ALA A 418 24.64 -9.64 28.40
CA ALA A 418 25.41 -10.86 28.07
C ALA A 418 26.52 -11.12 29.11
N SER A 419 26.76 -10.19 30.06
CA SER A 419 28.01 -10.13 30.82
C SER A 419 28.00 -10.80 32.20
N SER A 420 26.90 -11.44 32.63
CA SER A 420 26.91 -12.19 33.89
C SER A 420 26.77 -13.69 33.69
N ALA A 421 27.76 -14.34 33.09
CA ALA A 421 27.90 -15.80 33.19
C ALA A 421 27.99 -16.30 34.66
N MET A 422 28.18 -15.40 35.65
CA MET A 422 28.21 -15.68 37.09
C MET A 422 26.98 -15.21 37.90
N ARG A 423 26.02 -14.50 37.30
CA ARG A 423 24.71 -14.19 37.91
C ARG A 423 23.63 -14.57 36.90
N LYS A 424 22.73 -15.48 37.25
CA LYS A 424 21.63 -15.95 36.38
C LYS A 424 21.01 -14.77 35.58
N PRO A 425 20.70 -14.92 34.28
CA PRO A 425 20.16 -13.84 33.46
C PRO A 425 18.82 -13.40 34.03
N GLN A 426 18.74 -12.20 34.60
CA GLN A 426 17.45 -11.53 34.85
C GLN A 426 17.06 -10.83 33.54
N GLY A 427 15.82 -11.08 33.09
CA GLY A 427 15.38 -10.86 31.71
C GLY A 427 15.60 -9.44 31.21
N SER A 428 16.50 -9.26 30.24
CA SER A 428 16.66 -8.00 29.53
C SER A 428 15.34 -7.58 28.85
N LEU A 429 14.97 -6.31 28.98
CA LEU A 429 13.79 -5.76 28.30
C LEU A 429 14.04 -5.46 26.82
N CYS A 430 15.29 -5.23 26.41
CA CYS A 430 15.63 -4.81 25.06
C CYS A 430 16.71 -5.73 24.42
N PRO A 431 16.44 -7.02 24.19
CA PRO A 431 17.46 -7.92 23.66
C PRO A 431 18.01 -7.52 22.29
N GLY A 432 17.23 -6.81 21.47
CA GLY A 432 17.70 -6.22 20.20
C GLY A 432 18.19 -4.78 20.33
N GLY A 433 18.28 -4.25 21.54
CA GLY A 433 18.70 -2.88 21.85
C GLY A 433 17.55 -1.90 22.08
N ALA A 434 17.88 -0.77 22.69
CA ALA A 434 17.02 0.40 22.86
C ALA A 434 17.86 1.68 22.81
N VAL A 435 17.25 2.81 22.47
CA VAL A 435 17.94 4.10 22.32
C VAL A 435 17.54 5.04 23.45
N ILE A 436 18.54 5.60 24.13
CA ILE A 436 18.37 6.69 25.10
C ILE A 436 19.11 7.94 24.62
N LYS A 437 18.46 9.11 24.77
CA LYS A 437 19.06 10.41 24.48
C LYS A 437 19.48 11.08 25.79
N LEU A 438 20.77 11.39 25.92
CA LEU A 438 21.35 12.08 27.07
C LEU A 438 21.54 13.58 26.78
N SER A 439 21.77 13.97 25.52
CA SER A 439 21.95 15.38 25.12
C SER A 439 23.01 16.14 25.95
N GLY A 440 24.13 15.47 26.23
CA GLY A 440 25.23 16.02 27.03
C GLY A 440 25.02 16.00 28.54
N LYS A 441 23.84 15.56 29.03
CA LYS A 441 23.48 15.57 30.45
C LYS A 441 23.98 14.31 31.17
N ASP A 442 24.30 14.47 32.45
CA ASP A 442 24.53 13.33 33.34
C ASP A 442 23.19 12.84 33.89
N ILE A 443 22.74 11.68 33.41
CA ILE A 443 21.47 11.09 33.82
C ILE A 443 21.76 9.92 34.77
N PRO A 444 21.20 9.91 35.98
CA PRO A 444 21.46 8.84 36.94
C PRO A 444 20.80 7.53 36.50
N SER A 445 21.37 6.41 36.93
CA SER A 445 20.69 5.11 36.80
C SER A 445 19.39 5.09 37.61
N HIS A 446 18.43 4.27 37.20
CA HIS A 446 17.11 4.22 37.83
C HIS A 446 16.68 2.78 38.09
N ARG A 447 15.94 2.58 39.18
CA ARG A 447 15.25 1.32 39.52
C ARG A 447 13.90 1.65 40.15
N GLY A 448 12.82 1.18 39.55
CA GLY A 448 11.46 1.57 39.94
C GLY A 448 10.40 0.57 39.51
N PRO A 449 9.20 0.58 40.14
CA PRO A 449 8.09 -0.26 39.72
C PRO A 449 7.50 0.21 38.39
N ALA A 450 7.11 -0.73 37.52
CA ALA A 450 6.51 -0.46 36.23
C ALA A 450 5.07 0.07 36.35
N ARG A 451 4.73 1.02 35.48
CA ARG A 451 3.38 1.51 35.19
C ARG A 451 3.11 1.34 33.71
N CYS A 452 2.33 0.33 33.34
CA CYS A 452 2.18 -0.14 31.98
C CYS A 452 0.91 0.42 31.33
N TYR A 453 1.06 0.96 30.13
CA TYR A 453 -0.02 1.44 29.29
C TYR A 453 0.16 0.92 27.86
N ASP A 454 -0.96 0.65 27.20
CA ASP A 454 -0.98 0.01 25.88
C ASP A 454 -1.28 1.00 24.74
N ASP A 455 -1.43 2.28 25.07
CA ASP A 455 -1.56 3.38 24.13
C ASP A 455 -1.13 4.73 24.76
N GLU A 456 -0.81 5.69 23.88
CA GLU A 456 -0.35 7.03 24.26
C GLU A 456 -1.38 7.80 25.11
N LYS A 457 -2.67 7.64 24.79
CA LYS A 457 -3.77 8.39 25.42
C LYS A 457 -3.95 7.96 26.87
N ALA A 458 -3.97 6.65 27.13
CA ALA A 458 -4.08 6.10 28.48
C ALA A 458 -2.91 6.53 29.38
N ALA A 459 -1.68 6.54 28.83
CA ALA A 459 -0.50 7.03 29.54
C ALA A 459 -0.62 8.53 29.88
N TYR A 460 -1.03 9.35 28.91
CA TYR A 460 -1.26 10.79 29.12
C TYR A 460 -2.31 11.05 30.21
N GLU A 461 -3.46 10.39 30.14
CA GLU A 461 -4.54 10.53 31.15
C GLU A 461 -4.08 10.13 32.54
N ALA A 462 -3.24 9.09 32.67
CA ALA A 462 -2.69 8.66 33.95
C ALA A 462 -1.70 9.67 34.55
N ILE A 463 -0.86 10.29 33.72
CA ILE A 463 0.05 11.36 34.15
C ILE A 463 -0.77 12.54 34.66
N MET A 464 -1.77 12.99 33.88
CA MET A 464 -2.60 14.14 34.24
C MET A 464 -3.45 13.88 35.49
N ALA A 465 -3.88 12.64 35.71
CA ALA A 465 -4.60 12.23 36.92
C ALA A 465 -3.70 12.03 38.16
N GLY A 466 -2.39 12.26 38.04
CA GLY A 466 -1.44 12.10 39.16
C GLY A 466 -1.22 10.65 39.60
N LYS A 467 -1.51 9.67 38.73
CA LYS A 467 -1.31 8.24 39.03
C LYS A 467 0.16 7.82 38.97
N ILE A 468 0.98 8.57 38.23
CA ILE A 468 2.43 8.34 38.09
C ILE A 468 3.18 9.10 39.18
N LYS A 469 4.08 8.41 39.89
CA LYS A 469 4.83 8.97 41.02
C LYS A 469 6.33 8.99 40.72
N ALA A 470 7.05 9.91 41.38
CA ALA A 470 8.51 9.92 41.32
C ALA A 470 9.08 8.57 41.76
N GLY A 471 10.00 8.00 40.99
CA GLY A 471 10.53 6.65 41.23
C GLY A 471 9.82 5.53 40.46
N ASP A 472 8.66 5.78 39.82
CA ASP A 472 8.03 4.80 38.92
C ASP A 472 8.81 4.70 37.59
N CYS A 473 8.62 3.60 36.86
CA CYS A 473 9.00 3.43 35.45
C CYS A 473 7.75 3.43 34.56
N LEU A 474 7.56 4.47 33.74
CA LEU A 474 6.42 4.55 32.84
C LEU A 474 6.69 3.75 31.56
N ILE A 475 5.85 2.77 31.25
CA ILE A 475 5.99 1.91 30.07
C ILE A 475 4.81 2.12 29.13
N ILE A 476 5.10 2.48 27.87
CA ILE A 476 4.08 2.60 26.82
C ILE A 476 4.37 1.57 25.73
N ARG A 477 3.44 0.63 25.54
CA ARG A 477 3.59 -0.54 24.65
C ARG A 477 2.78 -0.40 23.38
N TYR A 478 3.05 -1.29 22.43
CA TYR A 478 2.33 -1.38 21.16
C TYR A 478 2.40 -0.08 20.35
N GLN A 479 3.49 0.68 20.51
CA GLN A 479 3.81 1.85 19.69
C GLN A 479 4.97 1.57 18.74
N GLY A 480 5.40 0.30 18.61
CA GLY A 480 6.44 -0.12 17.68
C GLY A 480 6.06 -0.06 16.19
N PRO A 481 6.97 -0.47 15.29
CA PRO A 481 6.74 -0.44 13.85
C PRO A 481 5.49 -1.22 13.40
N ALA A 482 5.27 -2.42 13.93
CA ALA A 482 4.08 -3.22 13.61
C ALA A 482 2.91 -2.94 14.56
N GLY A 483 3.19 -2.71 15.85
CA GLY A 483 2.17 -2.55 16.89
C GLY A 483 1.42 -1.22 16.85
N GLY A 484 2.13 -0.14 16.53
CA GLY A 484 1.56 1.20 16.42
C GLY A 484 0.35 1.20 15.48
N PRO A 485 0.47 0.79 14.21
CA PRO A 485 1.70 0.60 13.42
C PRO A 485 2.34 1.94 13.05
N GLY A 486 3.52 1.86 12.42
CA GLY A 486 4.25 3.03 11.91
C GLY A 486 5.13 3.72 12.93
N MET A 487 5.34 3.11 14.10
CA MET A 487 6.26 3.58 15.13
C MET A 487 6.09 5.10 15.43
N PRO A 488 4.90 5.58 15.85
CA PRO A 488 4.63 7.02 15.96
C PRO A 488 5.61 7.73 16.91
N GLU A 489 5.94 8.99 16.59
CA GLU A 489 6.66 9.88 17.51
C GLU A 489 5.70 10.46 18.54
N MET A 490 5.82 10.02 19.78
CA MET A 490 5.01 10.51 20.89
C MET A 490 5.67 11.75 21.48
N LEU A 491 4.87 12.81 21.64
CA LEU A 491 5.28 14.03 22.35
C LEU A 491 4.43 14.25 23.60
N SER A 492 3.14 13.95 23.54
CA SER A 492 2.17 14.33 24.58
C SER A 492 2.52 13.74 25.96
N PRO A 493 2.82 12.43 26.13
CA PRO A 493 3.17 11.87 27.42
C PRO A 493 4.49 12.42 27.97
N GLY A 494 5.49 12.62 27.11
CA GLY A 494 6.78 13.17 27.52
C GLY A 494 6.65 14.60 28.06
N SER A 495 5.95 15.46 27.32
CA SER A 495 5.66 16.83 27.74
C SER A 495 4.80 16.88 29.02
N ALA A 496 3.79 16.01 29.14
CA ALA A 496 2.97 15.92 30.35
C ALA A 496 3.80 15.51 31.58
N LEU A 497 4.73 14.57 31.41
CA LEU A 497 5.57 14.05 32.49
C LEU A 497 6.59 15.11 32.97
N VAL A 498 7.20 15.85 32.05
CA VAL A 498 8.02 17.03 32.38
C VAL A 498 7.16 18.11 33.03
N GLY A 499 5.94 18.33 32.51
CA GLY A 499 4.93 19.20 33.09
C GLY A 499 4.61 18.84 34.54
N ALA A 500 4.43 17.57 34.86
CA ALA A 500 4.20 17.11 36.24
C ALA A 500 5.43 17.24 37.16
N GLY A 501 6.58 17.71 36.66
CA GLY A 501 7.83 17.79 37.43
C GLY A 501 8.54 16.44 37.58
N LEU A 502 8.11 15.43 36.83
CA LEU A 502 8.60 14.04 36.93
C LEU A 502 9.70 13.71 35.90
N GLY A 503 10.04 14.63 35.00
CA GLY A 503 10.98 14.41 33.88
C GLY A 503 12.38 13.92 34.26
N LYS A 504 12.82 14.17 35.50
CA LYS A 504 14.13 13.71 36.02
C LYS A 504 14.04 12.47 36.90
N SER A 505 12.84 12.06 37.31
CA SER A 505 12.62 11.01 38.32
C SER A 505 11.85 9.81 37.81
N VAL A 506 11.25 9.88 36.61
CA VAL A 506 10.50 8.78 35.98
C VAL A 506 11.04 8.56 34.56
N PRO A 507 11.70 7.42 34.27
CA PRO A 507 11.98 7.01 32.90
C PRO A 507 10.70 6.64 32.17
N LEU A 508 10.59 7.10 30.93
CA LEU A 508 9.54 6.68 29.99
C LEU A 508 10.16 5.71 28.98
N ILE A 509 9.66 4.48 28.94
CA ILE A 509 10.16 3.36 28.14
C ILE A 509 9.11 2.95 27.11
N THR A 510 9.50 2.81 25.84
CA THR A 510 8.58 2.42 24.77
C THR A 510 9.24 1.70 23.60
N ASP A 511 8.46 0.87 22.91
CA ASP A 511 8.80 0.32 21.59
C ASP A 511 8.59 1.34 20.45
N GLY A 512 7.94 2.48 20.72
CA GLY A 512 7.80 3.62 19.80
C GLY A 512 8.99 4.57 19.78
N ARG A 513 8.72 5.83 19.35
CA ARG A 513 9.73 6.90 19.22
C ARG A 513 9.31 8.13 20.02
N PHE A 514 10.28 9.00 20.29
CA PHE A 514 10.02 10.30 20.90
C PHE A 514 10.38 11.41 19.94
N SER A 515 9.66 12.52 20.05
CA SER A 515 10.03 13.75 19.38
C SER A 515 11.38 14.24 19.90
N GLY A 516 12.19 14.83 19.02
CA GLY A 516 13.43 15.48 19.41
C GLY A 516 13.24 16.62 20.42
N ALA A 517 12.02 17.16 20.54
CA ALA A 517 11.64 18.19 21.52
C ALA A 517 11.33 17.64 22.92
N SER A 518 11.26 16.32 23.11
CA SER A 518 10.97 15.73 24.42
C SER A 518 12.16 15.87 25.37
N HIS A 519 11.90 16.40 26.56
CA HIS A 519 12.87 16.51 27.65
C HIS A 519 12.68 15.38 28.67
N GLY A 520 13.72 15.03 29.42
CA GLY A 520 13.65 14.02 30.48
C GLY A 520 14.29 12.69 30.09
N ILE A 521 14.01 11.64 30.85
CA ILE A 521 14.60 10.31 30.67
C ILE A 521 13.73 9.50 29.71
N MET A 522 14.09 9.51 28.42
CA MET A 522 13.31 8.90 27.34
C MET A 522 14.08 7.73 26.72
N ILE A 523 13.53 6.51 26.84
CA ILE A 523 14.10 5.26 26.32
C ILE A 523 13.16 4.69 25.26
N GLY A 524 13.55 4.81 24.00
CA GLY A 524 12.71 4.46 22.85
C GLY A 524 13.30 3.30 22.07
N HIS A 525 12.61 2.90 21.01
CA HIS A 525 13.09 1.86 20.09
C HIS A 525 13.41 0.55 20.80
N VAL A 526 12.65 0.20 21.85
CA VAL A 526 12.84 -1.09 22.53
C VAL A 526 12.55 -2.23 21.55
N VAL A 527 13.55 -3.07 21.29
CA VAL A 527 13.45 -4.23 20.40
C VAL A 527 13.67 -5.53 21.17
N PRO A 528 12.87 -6.58 20.92
CA PRO A 528 11.67 -6.61 20.08
C PRO A 528 10.50 -5.79 20.62
N GLU A 529 9.68 -5.25 19.72
CA GLU A 529 8.46 -4.50 20.08
C GLU A 529 7.42 -5.40 20.76
N ALA A 530 6.47 -4.80 21.51
CA ALA A 530 5.47 -5.55 22.25
C ALA A 530 4.52 -6.33 21.34
N HIS A 531 4.23 -5.82 20.14
CA HIS A 531 3.39 -6.51 19.16
C HIS A 531 4.01 -7.81 18.63
N ARG A 532 5.32 -7.99 18.74
CA ARG A 532 6.02 -9.23 18.34
C ARG A 532 6.27 -10.18 19.51
N GLY A 533 5.59 -9.96 20.65
CA GLY A 533 5.82 -10.74 21.86
C GLY A 533 7.19 -10.49 22.50
N GLY A 534 7.82 -9.32 22.24
CA GLY A 534 9.06 -8.94 22.90
C GLY A 534 8.90 -8.83 24.42
N PRO A 535 10.00 -8.83 25.20
CA PRO A 535 9.94 -8.76 26.66
C PRO A 535 9.11 -7.59 27.19
N LEU A 536 9.08 -6.46 26.47
CA LEU A 536 8.24 -5.32 26.81
C LEU A 536 6.74 -5.65 26.90
N ALA A 537 6.24 -6.61 26.10
CA ALA A 537 4.85 -7.07 26.17
C ALA A 537 4.50 -7.79 27.47
N LEU A 538 5.51 -8.38 28.13
CA LEU A 538 5.35 -9.28 29.27
C LEU A 538 5.48 -8.55 30.62
N VAL A 539 5.70 -7.24 30.59
CA VAL A 539 5.79 -6.42 31.80
C VAL A 539 4.39 -6.20 32.37
N GLU A 540 4.24 -6.38 33.67
CA GLU A 540 3.01 -6.12 34.42
C GLU A 540 3.23 -4.96 35.40
N ASP A 541 2.13 -4.32 35.81
CA ASP A 541 2.18 -3.25 36.81
C ASP A 541 2.83 -3.73 38.11
N GLY A 542 3.78 -2.94 38.60
CA GLY A 542 4.52 -3.24 39.84
C GLY A 542 5.79 -4.07 39.65
N ASP A 543 6.04 -4.65 38.46
CA ASP A 543 7.32 -5.30 38.18
C ASP A 543 8.48 -4.32 38.34
N MET A 544 9.58 -4.76 38.91
CA MET A 544 10.76 -3.91 39.08
C MET A 544 11.53 -3.80 37.76
N VAL A 545 11.69 -2.58 37.27
CA VAL A 545 12.45 -2.26 36.05
C VAL A 545 13.64 -1.38 36.42
N SER A 546 14.78 -1.65 35.80
CA SER A 546 16.00 -0.87 36.02
C SER A 546 16.71 -0.57 34.71
N TYR A 547 17.37 0.59 34.65
CA TYR A 547 18.35 0.87 33.61
C TYR A 547 19.63 1.45 34.20
N SER A 548 20.75 1.15 33.54
CA SER A 548 22.09 1.58 33.95
C SER A 548 22.85 2.09 32.73
N LEU A 549 23.34 3.33 32.79
CA LEU A 549 24.20 3.88 31.75
C LEU A 549 25.65 3.38 31.87
N ALA A 550 26.06 2.92 33.05
CA ALA A 550 27.40 2.38 33.27
C ALA A 550 27.56 0.99 32.63
N SER A 551 26.56 0.12 32.81
CA SER A 551 26.53 -1.21 32.16
C SER A 551 25.84 -1.20 30.80
N LEU A 552 25.14 -0.11 30.46
CA LEU A 552 24.27 0.04 29.28
C LEU A 552 23.13 -0.98 29.25
N GLU A 553 22.58 -1.36 30.40
CA GLU A 553 21.55 -2.40 30.48
C GLU A 553 20.17 -1.80 30.77
N LEU A 554 19.12 -2.45 30.26
CA LEU A 554 17.71 -2.20 30.59
C LEU A 554 17.06 -3.56 30.92
N ASN A 555 16.68 -3.75 32.18
CA ASN A 555 16.31 -5.05 32.72
C ASN A 555 14.93 -5.02 33.39
N ILE A 556 14.28 -6.18 33.41
CA ILE A 556 13.14 -6.48 34.28
C ILE A 556 13.55 -7.53 35.31
N GLU A 557 13.28 -7.25 36.59
CA GLU A 557 13.62 -8.11 37.72
C GLU A 557 12.48 -9.10 38.00
N VAL A 558 12.16 -9.92 37.00
CA VAL A 558 11.18 -11.01 37.08
C VAL A 558 11.90 -12.32 36.79
N SER A 559 11.46 -13.40 37.46
CA SER A 559 12.07 -14.72 37.26
C SER A 559 11.88 -15.20 35.80
N PRO A 560 12.86 -15.91 35.21
CA PRO A 560 12.71 -16.49 33.87
C PRO A 560 11.47 -17.39 33.75
N GLU A 561 11.13 -18.12 34.80
CA GLU A 561 9.96 -19.00 34.84
C GLU A 561 8.65 -18.21 34.73
N THR A 562 8.54 -17.08 35.44
CA THR A 562 7.38 -16.19 35.34
C THR A 562 7.31 -15.52 33.96
N LEU A 563 8.43 -15.08 33.39
CA LEU A 563 8.46 -14.50 32.05
C LEU A 563 8.01 -15.51 30.98
N GLU A 564 8.43 -16.77 31.11
CA GLU A 564 8.01 -17.83 30.19
C GLU A 564 6.53 -18.17 30.35
N GLN A 565 6.00 -18.21 31.59
CA GLN A 565 4.56 -18.36 31.82
C GLN A 565 3.75 -17.22 31.19
N ARG A 566 4.20 -15.97 31.34
CA ARG A 566 3.55 -14.81 30.71
C ARG A 566 3.63 -14.88 29.19
N ARG A 567 4.74 -15.37 28.64
CA ARG A 567 4.92 -15.57 27.20
C ARG A 567 3.97 -16.64 26.65
N GLN A 568 3.74 -17.74 27.37
CA GLN A 568 2.78 -18.77 26.98
C GLN A 568 1.33 -18.26 26.98
N ASN A 569 1.02 -17.30 27.84
CA ASN A 569 -0.28 -16.65 27.93
C ASN A 569 -0.41 -15.40 27.03
N TYR A 570 0.65 -15.01 26.31
CA TYR A 570 0.64 -13.83 25.45
C TYR A 570 -0.31 -14.03 24.27
N THR A 571 -1.25 -13.10 24.13
CA THR A 571 -2.16 -13.05 22.98
C THR A 571 -1.78 -11.89 22.07
N LEU A 572 -1.55 -12.18 20.79
CA LEU A 572 -1.22 -11.17 19.79
C LEU A 572 -2.38 -10.15 19.68
N ARG A 573 -2.08 -8.89 19.96
CA ARG A 573 -3.03 -7.78 19.79
C ARG A 573 -3.02 -7.31 18.34
N ALA A 574 -4.19 -7.25 17.69
CA ALA A 574 -4.31 -6.70 16.35
C ALA A 574 -3.89 -5.21 16.32
N PRO A 575 -3.14 -4.76 15.30
CA PRO A 575 -2.78 -3.36 15.15
C PRO A 575 -4.03 -2.49 14.90
N PRO A 576 -4.07 -1.22 15.34
CA PRO A 576 -5.23 -0.34 15.21
C PRO A 576 -5.36 0.24 13.78
N CYS A 577 -5.41 -0.64 12.78
CA CYS A 577 -5.65 -0.30 11.38
C CYS A 577 -6.28 -1.49 10.63
N PRO A 578 -7.10 -1.27 9.58
CA PRO A 578 -7.61 -2.36 8.76
C PRO A 578 -6.49 -3.13 8.07
N GLU A 579 -6.57 -4.45 8.00
CA GLU A 579 -5.49 -5.27 7.40
C GLU A 579 -5.21 -4.94 5.93
N ARG A 580 -6.24 -4.57 5.16
CA ARG A 580 -6.11 -4.20 3.74
C ARG A 580 -5.53 -2.79 3.52
N SER A 581 -5.43 -1.98 4.58
CA SER A 581 -4.90 -0.61 4.49
C SER A 581 -3.39 -0.59 4.23
N TRP A 582 -2.85 0.58 3.87
CA TRP A 582 -1.40 0.77 3.74
C TRP A 582 -0.66 0.41 5.04
N LEU A 583 -1.14 0.90 6.18
CA LEU A 583 -0.57 0.61 7.48
C LEU A 583 -0.70 -0.88 7.86
N GLY A 584 -1.78 -1.55 7.45
CA GLY A 584 -1.95 -2.99 7.61
C GLY A 584 -0.89 -3.79 6.85
N ARG A 585 -0.57 -3.39 5.61
CA ARG A 585 0.54 -3.98 4.84
C ARG A 585 1.91 -3.68 5.45
N TYR A 586 2.13 -2.43 5.87
CA TYR A 586 3.38 -2.02 6.52
C TYR A 586 3.62 -2.84 7.80
N SER A 587 2.62 -2.94 8.67
CA SER A 587 2.69 -3.70 9.93
C SER A 587 3.13 -5.16 9.73
N LYS A 588 2.64 -5.81 8.67
CA LYS A 588 2.97 -7.21 8.34
C LYS A 588 4.41 -7.43 7.87
N HIS A 589 5.05 -6.42 7.28
CA HIS A 589 6.32 -6.60 6.53
C HIS A 589 7.49 -5.80 7.08
N VAL A 590 7.23 -4.78 7.91
CA VAL A 590 8.25 -3.95 8.55
C VAL A 590 9.20 -4.80 9.39
N ALA A 591 10.48 -4.47 9.41
CA ALA A 591 11.42 -5.12 10.31
C ALA A 591 11.42 -4.45 11.69
N SER A 592 12.27 -4.92 12.59
CA SER A 592 12.43 -4.25 13.89
C SER A 592 13.13 -2.89 13.75
N ALA A 593 13.04 -2.05 14.79
CA ALA A 593 13.69 -0.73 14.77
C ALA A 593 15.22 -0.82 14.67
N SER A 594 15.85 -1.79 15.33
CA SER A 594 17.30 -2.07 15.24
C SER A 594 17.74 -2.53 13.87
N GLU A 595 16.77 -2.95 13.05
CA GLU A 595 16.98 -3.36 11.68
C GLU A 595 16.69 -2.26 10.65
N GLY A 596 16.02 -1.17 11.02
CA GLY A 596 15.75 -0.02 10.15
C GLY A 596 14.91 -0.26 8.90
N ARG A 597 14.48 -1.50 8.60
CA ARG A 597 13.88 -1.92 7.31
C ARG A 597 12.34 -1.97 7.34
N SER A 598 11.69 -1.82 6.18
CA SER A 598 10.22 -1.79 6.04
C SER A 598 9.56 -2.92 5.27
N LEU A 599 10.19 -3.54 4.27
CA LEU A 599 9.60 -4.63 3.49
C LEU A 599 10.70 -5.67 3.15
N GLY A 600 10.47 -6.93 3.50
CA GLY A 600 11.52 -7.96 3.60
C GLY A 600 12.13 -8.45 2.29
N ARG A 601 13.45 -8.68 2.30
CA ARG A 601 14.04 -9.89 1.72
C ARG A 601 13.89 -10.96 2.80
N THR A 602 13.34 -12.14 2.48
CA THR A 602 13.47 -13.31 3.36
C THR A 602 14.93 -13.40 3.80
N PRO A 603 15.23 -13.65 5.09
CA PRO A 603 16.61 -13.84 5.49
C PRO A 603 17.18 -14.94 4.60
N THR A 604 18.21 -14.61 3.82
CA THR A 604 19.13 -15.65 3.35
C THR A 604 19.53 -16.41 4.61
N PRO A 605 19.41 -17.74 4.65
CA PRO A 605 19.94 -18.51 5.77
C PRO A 605 21.43 -18.17 5.88
N THR A 606 21.80 -17.26 6.79
CA THR A 606 23.17 -16.98 7.18
C THR A 606 23.61 -18.13 8.06
N GLY A 607 23.79 -19.27 7.41
CA GLY A 607 24.13 -20.55 7.98
C GLY A 607 24.32 -21.57 6.87
N LEU A 608 25.10 -21.23 5.83
CA LEU A 608 25.74 -22.16 4.87
C LEU A 608 26.60 -21.45 3.82
N VAL A 609 27.40 -20.43 4.18
CA VAL A 609 28.55 -20.00 3.35
C VAL A 609 29.70 -19.56 4.26
N ASN A 610 30.48 -20.53 4.73
CA ASN A 610 31.95 -20.49 4.89
C ASN A 610 32.41 -21.74 5.66
N MET A 611 32.42 -22.88 4.96
CA MET A 611 33.29 -24.01 5.26
C MET A 611 34.02 -24.44 3.97
N ARG A 612 34.56 -23.44 3.25
CA ARG A 612 35.58 -23.64 2.22
C ARG A 612 36.70 -22.65 2.49
N GLU A 613 37.43 -22.90 3.57
CA GLU A 613 38.80 -22.42 3.87
C GLU A 613 39.12 -22.77 5.33
N SER A 614 39.27 -24.07 5.59
CA SER A 614 39.93 -24.61 6.79
C SER A 614 39.76 -26.14 6.81
N CYS A 615 40.53 -26.84 5.96
CA CYS A 615 40.98 -28.21 6.23
C CYS A 615 41.96 -28.66 5.14
N GLU A 616 43.18 -28.12 5.18
CA GLU A 616 44.35 -28.86 4.71
C GLU A 616 44.75 -29.87 5.80
N TRP A 617 44.09 -31.02 5.90
CA TRP A 617 44.66 -32.17 6.62
C TRP A 617 44.18 -33.50 6.00
N GLN A 618 45.12 -34.12 5.28
CA GLN A 618 45.39 -35.54 5.13
C GLN A 618 44.23 -36.53 4.88
N TRP A 619 44.27 -37.13 3.69
CA TRP A 619 43.61 -38.38 3.36
C TRP A 619 44.08 -39.51 4.29
N GLY A 620 43.16 -40.05 5.09
CA GLY A 620 43.31 -41.28 5.84
C GLY A 620 42.06 -42.14 5.66
N ALA A 621 42.26 -43.34 5.11
CA ALA A 621 41.25 -44.36 4.89
C ALA A 621 40.76 -45.00 6.21
N CYS A 622 39.64 -45.74 6.10
CA CYS A 622 39.09 -46.69 7.08
C CYS A 622 38.26 -46.03 8.21
N GLY A 623 37.10 -46.53 8.64
CA GLY A 623 36.32 -47.73 8.33
C GLY A 623 35.06 -47.67 9.22
N CYS A 624 33.93 -48.16 8.71
CA CYS A 624 32.75 -48.42 9.55
C CYS A 624 33.07 -49.60 10.51
N PRO A 625 32.46 -49.65 11.70
CA PRO A 625 31.38 -50.62 11.83
C PRO A 625 30.18 -50.19 12.69
N GLU A 626 29.05 -50.78 12.32
CA GLU A 626 27.78 -50.90 13.03
C GLU A 626 27.97 -51.52 14.44
N GLN A 627 27.14 -51.12 15.41
CA GLN A 627 26.38 -52.07 16.25
C GLN A 627 25.30 -51.40 17.13
N GLU A 628 24.07 -51.82 16.83
CA GLU A 628 22.96 -52.18 17.73
C GLU A 628 22.21 -51.14 18.58
N ALA A 629 21.00 -50.89 18.08
CA ALA A 629 19.78 -50.52 18.77
C ALA A 629 19.46 -51.36 20.01
N HIS A 630 18.71 -50.79 20.96
CA HIS A 630 17.41 -51.34 21.39
C HIS A 630 16.67 -50.35 22.34
N GLN A 631 15.48 -49.94 21.88
CA GLN A 631 14.20 -49.85 22.61
C GLN A 631 14.09 -49.00 23.90
N LEU A 632 13.29 -47.92 23.83
CA LEU A 632 12.14 -47.73 24.74
C LEU A 632 11.14 -46.67 24.24
N ASP A 633 9.96 -47.21 23.91
CA ASP A 633 8.58 -46.70 23.89
C ASP A 633 8.15 -45.35 23.28
N ALA A 634 7.49 -45.51 22.13
CA ALA A 634 6.71 -44.56 21.36
C ALA A 634 5.29 -44.29 21.93
N ALA A 635 5.15 -44.10 23.25
CA ALA A 635 3.84 -43.88 23.88
C ALA A 635 3.62 -42.48 24.50
N LEU A 636 4.57 -41.55 24.41
CA LEU A 636 4.44 -40.22 25.02
C LEU A 636 4.64 -39.01 24.08
N LEU A 637 4.66 -39.23 22.76
CA LEU A 637 4.69 -38.18 21.73
C LEU A 637 3.43 -38.20 20.83
N LEU A 638 2.27 -38.47 21.43
CA LEU A 638 0.97 -38.47 20.75
C LEU A 638 -0.08 -37.59 21.43
N ARG A 639 0.27 -36.34 21.79
CA ARG A 639 -0.73 -35.30 22.11
C ARG A 639 -0.50 -33.90 21.52
N ALA A 640 0.43 -33.72 20.58
CA ALA A 640 0.56 -32.44 19.86
C ALA A 640 1.08 -32.62 18.43
N ALA A 641 0.40 -33.43 17.61
CA ALA A 641 0.54 -33.44 16.14
C ALA A 641 -0.55 -34.31 15.48
N ARG A 642 -1.68 -33.69 15.08
CA ARG A 642 -2.63 -34.16 14.04
C ARG A 642 -3.31 -32.90 13.54
N VAL A 643 -3.14 -32.42 12.31
CA VAL A 643 -3.38 -33.10 11.04
C VAL A 643 -2.35 -32.66 10.01
N ASP A 644 -1.49 -33.59 9.62
CA ASP A 644 -0.79 -33.61 8.35
C ASP A 644 -1.26 -34.90 7.66
N VAL A 645 -1.94 -34.78 6.53
CA VAL A 645 -2.23 -35.91 5.65
C VAL A 645 -1.54 -35.61 4.33
N GLN A 646 -0.38 -36.22 4.15
CA GLN A 646 0.15 -36.48 2.83
C GLN A 646 -0.83 -37.37 2.07
N ILE A 647 -1.28 -36.92 0.90
CA ILE A 647 -1.68 -37.81 -0.17
C ILE A 647 -0.70 -37.60 -1.32
N THR A 648 0.24 -38.54 -1.43
CA THR A 648 0.86 -38.88 -2.72
C THR A 648 -0.11 -39.81 -3.43
N PHE A 649 -0.68 -39.39 -4.56
CA PHE A 649 -1.33 -40.32 -5.50
C PHE A 649 -0.63 -40.22 -6.86
N VAL A 650 0.14 -41.28 -7.15
CA VAL A 650 0.41 -41.75 -8.49
C VAL A 650 -0.87 -42.39 -9.00
N ILE A 651 -1.44 -41.89 -10.10
CA ILE A 651 -2.40 -42.67 -10.91
C ILE A 651 -1.81 -42.79 -12.32
N GLN A 652 -1.35 -44.00 -12.61
CA GLN A 652 -1.38 -44.59 -13.94
C GLN A 652 -2.81 -44.51 -14.48
N VAL A 653 -3.02 -43.81 -15.60
CA VAL A 653 -4.20 -44.06 -16.41
C VAL A 653 -3.85 -45.18 -17.39
N GLN A 654 -4.17 -46.41 -16.99
CA GLN A 654 -4.49 -47.47 -17.93
C GLN A 654 -5.80 -47.09 -18.63
N MET A 655 -5.71 -46.72 -19.91
CA MET A 655 -6.85 -46.90 -20.80
C MET A 655 -6.97 -48.38 -21.12
N ARG A 656 -7.87 -49.08 -20.43
CA ARG A 656 -8.50 -50.30 -20.96
C ARG A 656 -10.00 -50.06 -21.04
N LEU A 657 -10.42 -49.57 -22.21
CA LEU A 657 -11.73 -49.89 -22.74
C LEU A 657 -11.72 -51.38 -23.07
N SER A 658 -12.59 -52.15 -22.43
CA SER A 658 -12.89 -53.53 -22.81
C SER A 658 -14.38 -53.58 -23.11
N CYS A 659 -14.73 -53.56 -24.39
CA CYS A 659 -15.93 -54.22 -24.90
C CYS A 659 -15.46 -55.40 -25.74
N HIS A 660 -16.08 -56.54 -25.48
CA HIS A 660 -15.99 -57.81 -26.21
C HIS A 660 -15.98 -57.64 -27.73
N ASP A 661 -15.16 -58.41 -28.45
CA ASP A 661 -15.59 -59.67 -29.07
C ASP A 661 -14.49 -60.31 -29.94
N TYR A 662 -14.51 -61.65 -29.98
CA TYR A 662 -13.94 -62.57 -30.98
C TYR A 662 -12.40 -62.65 -31.15
N GLN A 663 -11.72 -63.65 -30.58
CA GLN A 663 -11.53 -65.05 -31.05
C GLN A 663 -10.57 -65.22 -32.24
N ASN A 664 -9.55 -66.06 -31.99
CA ASN A 664 -8.97 -67.11 -32.85
C ASN A 664 -8.42 -66.66 -34.24
N ASP A 665 -7.37 -67.22 -34.82
CA ASP A 665 -6.67 -68.48 -34.67
C ASP A 665 -5.41 -68.38 -35.56
N LYS A 666 -4.34 -69.07 -35.15
CA LYS A 666 -3.47 -69.93 -35.98
C LYS A 666 -2.58 -69.41 -37.14
N HIS A 667 -1.42 -70.11 -37.13
CA HIS A 667 -0.58 -70.57 -38.24
C HIS A 667 0.60 -69.69 -38.70
N GLY A 668 1.82 -70.16 -38.38
CA GLY A 668 3.01 -70.04 -39.26
C GLY A 668 2.89 -70.99 -40.47
N PRO A 669 3.97 -71.42 -41.18
CA PRO A 669 5.40 -71.35 -40.83
C PRO A 669 6.36 -71.08 -42.05
N GLU A 670 7.69 -71.25 -41.83
CA GLU A 670 8.76 -71.66 -42.80
C GLU A 670 9.09 -70.75 -44.03
N ALA A 671 10.27 -70.74 -44.68
CA ALA A 671 11.66 -71.17 -44.49
C ALA A 671 12.49 -70.72 -45.73
N SER A 672 13.82 -70.48 -45.58
CA SER A 672 14.92 -70.66 -46.60
C SER A 672 14.88 -69.85 -47.93
N THR A 673 15.92 -69.44 -48.68
CA THR A 673 17.35 -69.79 -48.92
C THR A 673 17.92 -68.75 -49.93
N ALA A 674 19.13 -68.22 -49.76
CA ALA A 674 20.38 -68.43 -50.55
C ALA A 674 20.50 -67.83 -52.00
N GLY A 675 21.69 -67.25 -52.30
CA GLY A 675 22.28 -67.06 -53.65
C GLY A 675 22.72 -65.61 -53.98
N LEU A 676 24.01 -65.24 -53.87
CA LEU A 676 25.11 -65.29 -54.86
C LEU A 676 25.29 -63.99 -55.71
N ASP A 677 26.50 -63.41 -55.60
CA ASP A 677 27.20 -62.38 -56.42
C ASP A 677 27.64 -62.97 -57.79
N PRO A 678 28.34 -62.32 -58.78
CA PRO A 678 28.71 -60.91 -59.10
C PRO A 678 28.47 -60.48 -60.58
N SER A 679 28.64 -59.18 -60.92
CA SER A 679 29.52 -58.73 -62.03
C SER A 679 29.49 -57.20 -62.35
N ASN A 680 30.71 -56.63 -62.40
CA ASN A 680 31.28 -55.69 -63.38
C ASN A 680 31.08 -54.15 -63.40
N HIS A 681 32.25 -53.51 -63.28
CA HIS A 681 32.83 -52.39 -64.06
C HIS A 681 32.41 -50.91 -63.84
N ASP A 682 33.37 -50.17 -63.27
CA ASP A 682 33.74 -48.75 -63.47
C ASP A 682 34.10 -48.44 -64.96
N PRO A 683 34.31 -47.18 -65.49
CA PRO A 683 34.76 -45.94 -64.78
C PRO A 683 34.34 -44.52 -65.36
N CYS A 684 34.77 -43.47 -64.64
CA CYS A 684 35.40 -42.18 -65.10
C CYS A 684 34.65 -40.94 -65.68
N HIS A 685 34.99 -39.77 -65.07
CA HIS A 685 35.21 -38.37 -65.60
C HIS A 685 34.00 -37.56 -66.18
N ALA A 686 33.83 -36.23 -66.05
CA ALA A 686 34.71 -35.07 -65.83
C ALA A 686 33.94 -33.79 -65.33
N LEU A 687 34.66 -32.84 -64.73
CA LEU A 687 34.33 -31.40 -64.51
C LEU A 687 34.41 -30.58 -65.85
N PRO A 688 34.25 -29.22 -65.99
CA PRO A 688 34.08 -28.05 -65.06
C PRO A 688 33.04 -26.97 -65.62
N PRO A 689 33.16 -25.60 -65.51
CA PRO A 689 32.91 -24.69 -64.35
C PRO A 689 32.29 -23.25 -64.64
N PHE A 690 32.32 -22.34 -63.62
CA PHE A 690 32.49 -20.85 -63.60
C PHE A 690 31.30 -19.81 -63.73
N HIS A 691 31.19 -18.97 -62.66
CA HIS A 691 31.00 -17.49 -62.54
C HIS A 691 29.91 -16.64 -63.27
N SER A 692 29.28 -15.72 -62.49
CA SER A 692 29.38 -14.23 -62.59
C SER A 692 28.07 -13.44 -62.33
N SER A 693 28.26 -12.19 -61.89
CA SER A 693 27.31 -11.23 -61.31
C SER A 693 26.77 -10.19 -62.34
N CYS A 694 25.88 -9.27 -61.87
CA CYS A 694 25.31 -8.06 -62.50
C CYS A 694 23.93 -8.27 -63.20
N THR A 695 22.91 -7.40 -63.19
CA THR A 695 22.83 -5.91 -63.10
C THR A 695 21.35 -5.45 -62.89
N ASN A 696 21.17 -4.34 -62.15
CA ASN A 696 20.19 -3.22 -62.21
C ASN A 696 18.70 -3.34 -62.69
N TYR A 697 17.81 -2.87 -61.79
CA TYR A 697 16.71 -1.88 -61.91
C TYR A 697 16.15 -1.44 -63.29
N ILE A 698 14.81 -1.45 -63.42
CA ILE A 698 13.93 -0.38 -64.00
C ILE A 698 12.47 -0.53 -63.48
N ASN A 699 12.07 0.37 -62.57
CA ASN A 699 10.88 1.25 -62.52
C ASN A 699 9.50 0.92 -63.19
N ILE A 700 8.41 1.02 -62.39
CA ILE A 700 7.17 1.87 -62.54
C ILE A 700 5.78 1.20 -62.24
N PHE A 701 5.18 1.72 -61.14
CA PHE A 701 3.76 2.09 -60.85
C PHE A 701 2.57 1.10 -60.75
N ILE A 702 2.02 1.06 -59.51
CA ILE A 702 0.61 1.30 -59.08
C ILE A 702 -0.46 0.19 -59.14
N LYS A 703 -1.12 0.05 -57.96
CA LYS A 703 -2.45 -0.51 -57.61
C LYS A 703 -2.63 -2.03 -57.48
N LEU A 704 -2.63 -2.50 -56.23
CA LEU A 704 -3.82 -3.07 -55.55
C LEU A 704 -3.47 -3.40 -54.09
N LEU A 705 -3.67 -2.44 -53.20
CA LEU A 705 -3.74 -2.69 -51.76
C LEU A 705 -5.14 -3.23 -51.45
N CYS A 706 -5.27 -4.55 -51.34
CA CYS A 706 -6.33 -5.14 -50.54
C CYS A 706 -5.89 -5.06 -49.08
N VAL A 707 -6.44 -4.09 -48.36
CA VAL A 707 -6.24 -3.90 -46.93
C VAL A 707 -6.97 -5.03 -46.19
N CYS A 708 -6.23 -5.99 -45.65
CA CYS A 708 -6.73 -6.82 -44.55
C CYS A 708 -6.68 -5.96 -43.27
N VAL A 709 -7.82 -5.37 -42.90
CA VAL A 709 -7.98 -4.74 -41.59
C VAL A 709 -8.18 -5.87 -40.56
N CYS A 710 -7.11 -6.25 -39.87
CA CYS A 710 -7.24 -6.99 -38.61
C CYS A 710 -7.60 -6.00 -37.50
N VAL A 711 -8.88 -5.94 -37.12
CA VAL A 711 -9.28 -5.27 -35.89
C VAL A 711 -9.04 -6.24 -34.74
N CYS A 712 -7.89 -6.11 -34.08
CA CYS A 712 -7.67 -6.75 -32.78
C CYS A 712 -8.40 -5.94 -31.70
N VAL A 713 -9.55 -6.42 -31.23
CA VAL A 713 -10.16 -5.90 -29.99
C VAL A 713 -9.60 -6.71 -28.83
N CYS A 714 -8.56 -6.18 -28.17
CA CYS A 714 -8.12 -6.69 -26.87
C CYS A 714 -9.06 -6.13 -25.80
N VAL A 715 -9.93 -6.97 -25.25
CA VAL A 715 -10.68 -6.65 -24.03
C VAL A 715 -9.91 -7.22 -22.85
N CYS A 716 -9.09 -6.39 -22.21
CA CYS A 716 -8.48 -6.73 -20.92
C CYS A 716 -9.51 -6.52 -19.80
N VAL A 717 -10.04 -7.62 -19.29
CA VAL A 717 -10.86 -7.65 -18.08
C VAL A 717 -9.94 -7.91 -16.89
N CYS A 718 -9.49 -6.84 -16.23
CA CYS A 718 -8.79 -6.96 -14.95
C CYS A 718 -9.81 -7.09 -13.82
N VAL A 719 -10.05 -8.31 -13.33
CA VAL A 719 -10.71 -8.52 -12.04
C VAL A 719 -9.63 -8.81 -11.01
N CYS A 720 -9.43 -7.87 -10.09
CA CYS A 720 -8.45 -7.97 -9.01
C CYS A 720 -8.88 -9.00 -7.95
N VAL A 721 -8.49 -10.26 -8.14
CA VAL A 721 -8.32 -11.23 -7.04
C VAL A 721 -7.01 -11.99 -7.27
N CYS A 722 -6.05 -11.78 -6.37
CA CYS A 722 -4.70 -12.33 -6.13
C CYS A 722 -4.17 -13.63 -6.80
N VAL A 723 -4.54 -13.99 -8.04
CA VAL A 723 -3.80 -14.95 -8.86
C VAL A 723 -3.78 -14.47 -10.31
N CYS A 724 -2.62 -14.05 -10.82
CA CYS A 724 -2.43 -13.77 -12.24
C CYS A 724 -2.37 -15.09 -13.02
N VAL A 725 -3.46 -15.45 -13.68
CA VAL A 725 -3.41 -16.37 -14.82
C VAL A 725 -3.69 -15.56 -16.09
N CYS A 726 -2.63 -15.19 -16.82
CA CYS A 726 -2.78 -14.61 -18.15
C CYS A 726 -3.09 -15.73 -19.14
N VAL A 727 -4.26 -15.70 -19.78
CA VAL A 727 -4.47 -16.48 -21.01
C VAL A 727 -5.02 -15.60 -22.11
N CYS A 728 -4.25 -15.50 -23.20
CA CYS A 728 -4.68 -14.88 -24.44
C CYS A 728 -5.50 -15.87 -25.26
N VAL A 729 -6.75 -15.54 -25.56
CA VAL A 729 -7.57 -16.27 -26.55
C VAL A 729 -7.67 -15.41 -27.81
N CYS A 730 -7.00 -15.84 -28.89
CA CYS A 730 -7.18 -15.28 -30.21
C CYS A 730 -8.29 -16.05 -30.94
N VAL A 731 -9.42 -15.40 -31.23
CA VAL A 731 -10.46 -15.95 -32.13
C VAL A 731 -10.21 -15.41 -33.53
N CYS A 732 -9.74 -16.26 -34.43
CA CYS A 732 -9.64 -15.95 -35.86
C CYS A 732 -10.92 -16.45 -36.56
N VAL A 733 -11.75 -15.53 -37.05
CA VAL A 733 -12.82 -15.86 -38.01
C VAL A 733 -12.24 -15.68 -39.42
N CYS A 734 -11.95 -16.77 -40.12
CA CYS A 734 -11.61 -16.75 -41.53
C CYS A 734 -12.88 -16.90 -42.37
N VAL A 735 -13.22 -15.89 -43.15
CA VAL A 735 -14.13 -16.03 -44.31
C VAL A 735 -13.24 -16.28 -45.52
N CYS A 736 -13.20 -17.52 -46.02
CA CYS A 736 -12.53 -17.84 -47.28
C CYS A 736 -13.58 -17.96 -48.40
N GLY A 737 -13.48 -17.08 -49.39
CA GLY A 737 -14.00 -17.32 -50.74
C GLY A 737 -13.08 -18.28 -51.49
N GLU A 738 -13.68 -19.16 -52.27
CA GLU A 738 -13.09 -20.31 -52.96
C GLU A 738 -12.08 -19.93 -54.07
N ASN A 739 -10.91 -20.60 -54.12
CA ASN A 739 -10.44 -21.43 -55.25
C ASN A 739 -8.90 -21.71 -55.27
N VAL A 740 -8.56 -23.01 -55.12
CA VAL A 740 -7.65 -23.87 -55.92
C VAL A 740 -6.11 -23.61 -55.92
N PHE A 741 -5.37 -24.37 -55.09
CA PHE A 741 -4.43 -25.51 -55.37
C PHE A 741 -3.08 -25.22 -56.06
N TYR A 742 -1.95 -25.44 -55.36
CA TYR A 742 -1.06 -26.60 -55.57
C TYR A 742 -0.05 -26.78 -54.43
N THR A 743 0.38 -28.03 -54.28
CA THR A 743 1.04 -28.69 -53.14
C THR A 743 2.57 -28.62 -53.17
N HIS A 744 3.21 -28.54 -51.99
CA HIS A 744 4.27 -29.50 -51.63
C HIS A 744 4.42 -29.63 -50.11
N ARG A 745 4.38 -30.88 -49.66
CA ARG A 745 4.62 -31.36 -48.30
C ARG A 745 6.11 -31.23 -47.97
N ASP A 746 6.43 -30.74 -46.77
CA ASP A 746 7.15 -31.54 -45.78
C ASP A 746 7.16 -30.87 -44.38
N THR A 747 6.98 -31.72 -43.36
CA THR A 747 7.16 -31.51 -41.90
C THR A 747 6.06 -30.78 -41.08
N CYS A 748 5.31 -31.62 -40.33
CA CYS A 748 4.86 -31.49 -38.91
C CYS A 748 4.87 -30.08 -38.27
N ASP A 749 3.84 -29.53 -37.59
CA ASP A 749 2.83 -30.14 -36.71
C ASP A 749 1.71 -29.09 -36.41
N HIS A 750 0.89 -28.73 -37.41
CA HIS A 750 -0.15 -27.69 -37.27
C HIS A 750 -1.42 -28.16 -36.53
N GLN A 751 -1.58 -29.48 -36.31
CA GLN A 751 -2.80 -30.06 -35.75
C GLN A 751 -2.79 -30.07 -34.21
N LYS A 752 -1.61 -30.13 -33.57
CA LYS A 752 -1.48 -29.99 -32.10
C LYS A 752 -1.72 -28.56 -31.61
N MET A 753 -1.50 -27.56 -32.45
CA MET A 753 -1.67 -26.15 -32.07
C MET A 753 -3.15 -25.72 -32.04
N ARG A 754 -4.00 -26.28 -32.93
CA ARG A 754 -5.46 -25.99 -32.99
C ARG A 754 -6.27 -26.66 -31.88
N THR A 755 -5.91 -27.89 -31.50
CA THR A 755 -6.52 -28.56 -30.35
C THR A 755 -6.06 -27.95 -29.02
N GLY A 756 -4.80 -27.51 -28.94
CA GLY A 756 -4.27 -26.80 -27.76
C GLY A 756 -4.90 -25.43 -27.52
N THR A 757 -5.20 -24.65 -28.57
CA THR A 757 -5.84 -23.32 -28.44
C THR A 757 -7.33 -23.39 -28.12
N ALA A 758 -8.06 -24.36 -28.70
CA ALA A 758 -9.46 -24.60 -28.33
C ALA A 758 -9.56 -25.15 -26.89
N ALA A 759 -8.67 -26.06 -26.50
CA ALA A 759 -8.62 -26.56 -25.13
C ALA A 759 -8.23 -25.48 -24.11
N ALA A 760 -7.29 -24.58 -24.44
CA ALA A 760 -6.92 -23.45 -23.59
C ALA A 760 -8.05 -22.43 -23.45
N ALA A 761 -8.76 -22.09 -24.53
CA ALA A 761 -9.92 -21.20 -24.46
C ALA A 761 -11.07 -21.80 -23.64
N VAL A 762 -11.37 -23.09 -23.84
CA VAL A 762 -12.34 -23.82 -23.01
C VAL A 762 -11.86 -23.91 -21.57
N ALA A 763 -10.57 -24.13 -21.31
CA ALA A 763 -10.01 -24.18 -19.96
C ALA A 763 -10.03 -22.82 -19.26
N VAL A 764 -9.90 -21.70 -19.98
CA VAL A 764 -9.98 -20.34 -19.43
C VAL A 764 -11.41 -19.93 -19.19
N VAL A 765 -12.32 -20.21 -20.13
CA VAL A 765 -13.74 -20.00 -19.90
C VAL A 765 -14.19 -20.90 -18.75
N ALA A 766 -13.72 -22.14 -18.68
CA ALA A 766 -13.97 -23.05 -17.58
C ALA A 766 -13.31 -22.56 -16.28
N ALA A 767 -12.11 -21.97 -16.29
CA ALA A 767 -11.42 -21.46 -15.10
C ALA A 767 -11.96 -20.13 -14.62
N LEU A 768 -12.37 -19.22 -15.52
CA LEU A 768 -13.10 -18.00 -15.19
C LEU A 768 -14.52 -18.33 -14.75
N TYR A 769 -15.15 -19.35 -15.33
CA TYR A 769 -16.39 -19.93 -14.83
C TYR A 769 -16.14 -20.58 -13.46
N TYR A 770 -15.06 -21.31 -13.25
CA TYR A 770 -14.70 -21.91 -11.97
C TYR A 770 -14.31 -20.84 -10.94
N MET A 771 -13.73 -19.72 -11.32
CA MET A 771 -13.39 -18.60 -10.41
C MET A 771 -14.62 -17.75 -10.09
N ALA A 772 -15.49 -17.50 -11.07
CA ALA A 772 -16.73 -16.75 -10.88
C ALA A 772 -17.83 -17.59 -10.20
N PHE A 773 -17.79 -18.92 -10.37
CA PHE A 773 -18.84 -19.82 -9.92
C PHE A 773 -18.36 -20.96 -9.00
N GLU A 774 -17.09 -21.32 -8.84
CA GLU A 774 -16.66 -22.47 -8.01
C GLU A 774 -15.49 -22.16 -7.03
N TRP A 775 -14.97 -20.92 -7.03
CA TRP A 775 -14.01 -20.41 -6.04
C TRP A 775 -14.61 -20.51 -4.64
N PRO A 776 -13.86 -20.89 -3.58
CA PRO A 776 -14.40 -21.54 -2.39
C PRO A 776 -15.68 -20.86 -1.90
N ARG A 777 -16.82 -21.42 -2.31
CA ARG A 777 -18.11 -20.85 -1.95
C ARG A 777 -18.28 -21.11 -0.47
N VAL A 778 -18.54 -20.05 0.28
CA VAL A 778 -18.84 -20.19 1.71
C VAL A 778 -20.10 -21.04 1.83
N LYS A 779 -19.96 -22.24 2.38
CA LYS A 779 -21.09 -23.14 2.60
C LYS A 779 -21.88 -22.62 3.79
N PHE A 780 -23.18 -22.48 3.61
CA PHE A 780 -24.07 -22.06 4.68
C PHE A 780 -25.10 -23.17 5.02
N PRO A 781 -25.67 -23.17 6.24
CA PRO A 781 -26.65 -24.18 6.68
C PRO A 781 -27.92 -24.17 5.83
N VAL A 782 -28.35 -25.31 5.29
CA VAL A 782 -29.58 -25.39 4.50
C VAL A 782 -30.77 -25.52 5.44
N HIS A 783 -31.75 -24.64 5.27
CA HIS A 783 -33.03 -24.70 5.98
C HIS A 783 -34.08 -25.31 5.04
N THR A 784 -34.78 -26.34 5.49
CA THR A 784 -35.90 -26.95 4.75
C THR A 784 -37.26 -26.57 5.34
N SER A 785 -37.28 -26.04 6.57
CA SER A 785 -38.46 -25.63 7.32
C SER A 785 -38.12 -24.50 8.30
N GLY A 786 -39.13 -23.79 8.80
CA GLY A 786 -38.96 -22.67 9.75
C GLY A 786 -39.77 -21.44 9.35
N ALA A 787 -39.65 -20.35 10.11
CA ALA A 787 -40.33 -19.10 9.85
C ALA A 787 -39.56 -18.23 8.85
N VAL A 788 -40.29 -17.62 7.91
CA VAL A 788 -39.74 -16.70 6.91
C VAL A 788 -40.61 -15.45 6.83
N ILE A 789 -40.01 -14.27 7.02
CA ILE A 789 -40.73 -12.99 6.92
C ILE A 789 -40.51 -12.39 5.54
N VAL A 790 -41.59 -12.05 4.83
CA VAL A 790 -41.54 -11.32 3.55
C VAL A 790 -42.19 -9.95 3.72
N THR A 791 -41.39 -8.88 3.64
CA THR A 791 -41.91 -7.51 3.80
C THR A 791 -42.55 -6.99 2.51
N GLY A 792 -43.59 -6.16 2.61
CA GLY A 792 -44.26 -5.59 1.45
C GLY A 792 -44.99 -6.63 0.58
N ALA A 793 -45.60 -7.63 1.20
CA ALA A 793 -46.26 -8.75 0.53
C ALA A 793 -47.70 -8.46 0.07
N SER A 794 -48.14 -7.20 0.07
CA SER A 794 -49.52 -6.85 -0.31
C SER A 794 -49.82 -7.04 -1.80
N THR A 795 -48.84 -6.79 -2.68
CA THR A 795 -48.96 -6.94 -4.15
C THR A 795 -47.58 -7.24 -4.79
N GLY A 796 -47.56 -7.52 -6.09
CA GLY A 796 -46.33 -7.61 -6.89
C GLY A 796 -45.34 -8.68 -6.42
N ILE A 797 -44.04 -8.34 -6.43
CA ILE A 797 -42.94 -9.25 -6.07
C ILE A 797 -43.13 -9.87 -4.69
N GLY A 798 -43.49 -9.07 -3.68
CA GLY A 798 -43.64 -9.57 -2.31
C GLY A 798 -44.78 -10.57 -2.16
N PHE A 799 -45.94 -10.29 -2.78
CA PHE A 799 -47.07 -11.21 -2.77
C PHE A 799 -46.75 -12.52 -3.49
N SER A 800 -46.18 -12.43 -4.69
CA SER A 800 -45.79 -13.60 -5.48
C SER A 800 -44.72 -14.42 -4.75
N THR A 801 -43.72 -13.79 -4.16
CA THR A 801 -42.68 -14.44 -3.34
C THR A 801 -43.28 -15.15 -2.14
N ALA A 802 -44.14 -14.49 -1.37
CA ALA A 802 -44.73 -15.11 -0.18
C ALA A 802 -45.57 -16.34 -0.52
N ARG A 803 -46.42 -16.23 -1.55
CA ARG A 803 -47.23 -17.34 -2.06
C ARG A 803 -46.35 -18.48 -2.60
N PHE A 804 -45.38 -18.16 -3.44
CA PHE A 804 -44.49 -19.15 -4.07
C PHE A 804 -43.67 -19.93 -3.04
N LEU A 805 -43.16 -19.26 -2.01
CA LEU A 805 -42.46 -19.92 -0.91
C LEU A 805 -43.41 -20.87 -0.16
N ALA A 806 -44.62 -20.42 0.19
CA ALA A 806 -45.60 -21.25 0.88
C ALA A 806 -46.08 -22.46 0.06
N GLU A 807 -46.23 -22.32 -1.26
CA GLU A 807 -46.66 -23.42 -2.15
C GLU A 807 -45.58 -24.49 -2.36
N ARG A 808 -44.29 -24.14 -2.21
CA ARG A 808 -43.16 -24.96 -2.69
C ARG A 808 -42.12 -25.29 -1.63
N SER A 809 -42.39 -25.01 -0.37
CA SER A 809 -41.51 -25.33 0.75
C SER A 809 -42.28 -25.57 2.04
N ASP A 810 -41.61 -26.18 3.02
CA ASP A 810 -42.16 -26.40 4.37
C ASP A 810 -41.93 -25.19 5.29
N PHE A 811 -41.66 -24.01 4.73
CA PHE A 811 -41.59 -22.77 5.50
C PHE A 811 -42.98 -22.28 5.91
N VAL A 812 -43.05 -21.73 7.12
CA VAL A 812 -44.17 -20.88 7.54
C VAL A 812 -43.84 -19.46 7.14
N VAL A 813 -44.57 -18.95 6.15
CA VAL A 813 -44.29 -17.67 5.51
C VAL A 813 -45.19 -16.60 6.12
N TYR A 814 -44.57 -15.60 6.75
CA TYR A 814 -45.25 -14.43 7.30
C TYR A 814 -45.21 -13.29 6.29
N ALA A 815 -46.34 -13.05 5.65
CA ALA A 815 -46.52 -12.03 4.64
C ALA A 815 -46.82 -10.67 5.30
N GLY A 816 -45.82 -9.78 5.32
CA GLY A 816 -45.93 -8.44 5.86
C GLY A 816 -46.82 -7.53 5.00
N VAL A 817 -47.97 -7.13 5.54
CA VAL A 817 -48.97 -6.31 4.87
C VAL A 817 -49.37 -5.09 5.71
N ARG A 818 -49.80 -4.00 5.06
CA ARG A 818 -50.12 -2.73 5.75
C ARG A 818 -51.61 -2.52 6.05
N SER A 819 -52.49 -3.43 5.63
CA SER A 819 -53.93 -3.27 5.83
C SER A 819 -54.64 -4.61 5.97
N ASN A 820 -55.75 -4.62 6.72
CA ASN A 820 -56.58 -5.81 6.90
C ASN A 820 -57.10 -6.37 5.57
N LYS A 821 -57.46 -5.50 4.62
CA LYS A 821 -57.87 -5.95 3.27
C LYS A 821 -56.77 -6.73 2.54
N ALA A 822 -55.50 -6.34 2.71
CA ALA A 822 -54.38 -7.08 2.15
C ALA A 822 -54.11 -8.38 2.93
N ALA A 823 -54.34 -8.39 4.25
CA ALA A 823 -54.29 -9.62 5.06
C ALA A 823 -55.35 -10.62 4.60
N ASP A 824 -56.59 -10.19 4.37
CA ASP A 824 -57.68 -11.04 3.86
C ASP A 824 -57.32 -11.68 2.52
N ARG A 825 -56.62 -10.94 1.64
CA ARG A 825 -56.13 -11.46 0.35
C ARG A 825 -55.07 -12.55 0.51
N ILE A 826 -54.22 -12.45 1.53
CA ILE A 826 -53.24 -13.49 1.86
C ILE A 826 -53.96 -14.73 2.38
N THR A 827 -54.88 -14.55 3.34
CA THR A 827 -55.67 -15.64 3.92
C THR A 827 -56.52 -16.35 2.88
N SER A 828 -57.09 -15.62 1.90
CA SER A 828 -57.93 -16.19 0.85
C SER A 828 -57.18 -17.06 -0.17
N GLN A 829 -55.84 -17.12 -0.12
CA GLN A 829 -55.07 -18.06 -0.92
C GLN A 829 -55.27 -19.53 -0.47
N GLY A 830 -55.79 -19.76 0.75
CA GLY A 830 -56.11 -21.11 1.24
C GLY A 830 -54.90 -21.96 1.63
N LEU A 831 -53.72 -21.35 1.78
CA LEU A 831 -52.47 -22.02 2.17
C LEU A 831 -52.27 -21.92 3.69
N SER A 832 -52.24 -23.05 4.39
CA SER A 832 -52.17 -23.09 5.87
C SER A 832 -50.84 -22.59 6.45
N ASN A 833 -49.77 -22.63 5.66
CA ASN A 833 -48.43 -22.17 6.00
C ASN A 833 -48.13 -20.74 5.52
N LEU A 834 -49.12 -20.02 4.96
CA LEU A 834 -49.01 -18.61 4.59
C LEU A 834 -49.84 -17.75 5.55
N LYS A 835 -49.17 -17.00 6.42
CA LYS A 835 -49.81 -16.19 7.48
C LYS A 835 -49.65 -14.70 7.20
N PRO A 836 -50.71 -13.87 7.18
CA PRO A 836 -50.54 -12.43 7.11
C PRO A 836 -50.03 -11.88 8.46
N VAL A 837 -49.13 -10.90 8.41
CA VAL A 837 -48.71 -10.11 9.58
C VAL A 837 -48.81 -8.63 9.26
N LEU A 838 -49.39 -7.84 10.16
CA LEU A 838 -49.44 -6.39 10.00
C LEU A 838 -48.03 -5.81 10.22
N LEU A 839 -47.47 -5.20 9.19
CA LEU A 839 -46.11 -4.70 9.19
C LEU A 839 -45.99 -3.42 8.35
N ASP A 840 -45.71 -2.31 9.02
CA ASP A 840 -45.23 -1.08 8.42
C ASP A 840 -43.75 -0.86 8.73
N VAL A 841 -42.90 -0.97 7.71
CA VAL A 841 -41.43 -0.91 7.86
C VAL A 841 -40.91 0.48 8.24
N THR A 842 -41.76 1.51 8.22
CA THR A 842 -41.40 2.87 8.66
C THR A 842 -41.66 3.13 10.15
N SER A 843 -42.30 2.20 10.87
CA SER A 843 -42.54 2.31 12.31
C SER A 843 -41.76 1.24 13.07
N ASP A 844 -40.95 1.68 14.02
CA ASP A 844 -40.19 0.77 14.90
C ASP A 844 -41.15 -0.09 15.73
N GLU A 845 -42.25 0.48 16.23
CA GLU A 845 -43.27 -0.24 16.99
C GLU A 845 -43.95 -1.32 16.15
N SER A 846 -44.31 -1.01 14.91
CA SER A 846 -44.93 -1.98 14.01
C SER A 846 -43.96 -3.11 13.65
N VAL A 847 -42.68 -2.79 13.40
CA VAL A 847 -41.64 -3.79 13.11
C VAL A 847 -41.46 -4.73 14.30
N GLN A 848 -41.31 -4.18 15.51
CA GLN A 848 -41.11 -5.00 16.71
C GLN A 848 -42.33 -5.87 17.01
N ALA A 849 -43.55 -5.33 16.91
CA ALA A 849 -44.78 -6.10 17.11
C ALA A 849 -44.90 -7.25 16.10
N ALA A 850 -44.57 -7.01 14.83
CA ALA A 850 -44.61 -8.04 13.80
C ALA A 850 -43.57 -9.14 14.04
N VAL A 851 -42.33 -8.79 14.37
CA VAL A 851 -41.28 -9.76 14.67
C VAL A 851 -41.62 -10.56 15.93
N GLN A 852 -42.13 -9.92 16.97
CA GLN A 852 -42.55 -10.59 18.19
C GLN A 852 -43.69 -11.59 17.92
N ALA A 853 -44.69 -11.22 17.11
CA ALA A 853 -45.77 -12.13 16.73
C ALA A 853 -45.27 -13.38 15.98
N VAL A 854 -44.20 -13.25 15.20
CA VAL A 854 -43.55 -14.40 14.52
C VAL A 854 -42.81 -15.29 15.52
N VAL A 855 -42.10 -14.68 16.48
CA VAL A 855 -41.36 -15.41 17.52
C VAL A 855 -42.33 -16.15 18.47
N ASP A 856 -43.43 -15.51 18.86
CA ASP A 856 -44.44 -16.07 19.76
C ASP A 856 -45.17 -17.29 19.15
N ASP A 857 -45.26 -17.34 17.81
CA ASP A 857 -45.82 -18.48 17.07
C ASP A 857 -44.89 -19.71 17.08
N GLY A 858 -43.71 -19.62 17.72
CA GLY A 858 -42.86 -20.74 18.13
C GLY A 858 -41.99 -21.36 17.03
N HIS A 859 -42.03 -20.83 15.82
CA HIS A 859 -41.22 -21.30 14.70
C HIS A 859 -39.85 -20.58 14.65
N PRO A 860 -38.73 -21.29 14.42
CA PRO A 860 -37.41 -20.67 14.34
C PRO A 860 -37.32 -19.75 13.11
N LEU A 861 -36.94 -18.48 13.31
CA LEU A 861 -36.81 -17.53 12.21
C LEU A 861 -35.53 -17.80 11.40
N VAL A 862 -35.72 -18.34 10.19
CA VAL A 862 -34.63 -18.78 9.30
C VAL A 862 -34.50 -17.91 8.05
N GLY A 863 -35.46 -17.02 7.78
CA GLY A 863 -35.41 -16.13 6.61
C GLY A 863 -36.04 -14.76 6.83
N LEU A 864 -35.36 -13.73 6.35
CA LEU A 864 -35.89 -12.37 6.18
C LEU A 864 -35.74 -11.94 4.72
N ILE A 865 -36.86 -11.64 4.06
CA ILE A 865 -36.91 -11.09 2.71
C ILE A 865 -37.36 -9.63 2.83
N ASN A 866 -36.41 -8.71 2.66
CA ASN A 866 -36.65 -7.28 2.64
C ASN A 866 -37.05 -6.84 1.24
N ASN A 867 -38.36 -6.90 0.96
CA ASN A 867 -38.95 -6.54 -0.32
C ASN A 867 -39.72 -5.20 -0.30
N ALA A 868 -40.17 -4.73 0.87
CA ALA A 868 -40.91 -3.48 0.96
C ALA A 868 -40.18 -2.32 0.28
N GLY A 869 -40.89 -1.61 -0.60
CA GLY A 869 -40.29 -0.51 -1.34
C GLY A 869 -41.30 0.38 -2.06
N ILE A 870 -40.89 1.63 -2.27
CA ILE A 870 -41.59 2.65 -3.06
C ILE A 870 -40.62 3.30 -4.04
N SER A 871 -41.16 3.92 -5.09
CA SER A 871 -40.39 4.65 -6.11
C SER A 871 -41.04 6.00 -6.36
N ILE A 872 -40.25 7.07 -6.27
CA ILE A 872 -40.62 8.42 -6.71
C ILE A 872 -39.65 8.77 -7.85
N GLN A 873 -40.21 9.04 -9.04
CA GLN A 873 -39.46 9.29 -10.26
C GLN A 873 -39.58 10.76 -10.67
N ARG A 874 -38.58 11.58 -10.29
CA ARG A 874 -38.46 12.97 -10.68
C ARG A 874 -36.99 13.41 -10.81
N PRO A 875 -36.68 14.39 -11.69
CA PRO A 875 -35.42 15.11 -11.69
C PRO A 875 -35.14 15.70 -10.31
N VAL A 876 -33.87 15.84 -9.96
CA VAL A 876 -33.45 16.31 -8.63
C VAL A 876 -34.03 17.68 -8.27
N GLU A 877 -34.16 18.60 -9.24
CA GLU A 877 -34.75 19.92 -9.01
C GLU A 877 -36.27 19.90 -8.80
N MET A 878 -36.95 18.85 -9.24
CA MET A 878 -38.38 18.64 -9.03
C MET A 878 -38.69 17.76 -7.81
N ALA A 879 -37.69 17.03 -7.30
CA ALA A 879 -37.83 16.17 -6.14
C ALA A 879 -37.62 17.00 -4.86
N THR A 880 -38.59 16.93 -3.94
CA THR A 880 -38.43 17.59 -2.64
C THR A 880 -37.53 16.74 -1.74
N LEU A 881 -36.91 17.36 -0.73
CA LEU A 881 -36.18 16.59 0.28
C LEU A 881 -37.09 15.60 1.02
N ALA A 882 -38.38 15.93 1.17
CA ALA A 882 -39.37 15.01 1.73
C ALA A 882 -39.57 13.77 0.85
N ASP A 883 -39.48 13.89 -0.49
CA ASP A 883 -39.51 12.74 -1.40
C ASP A 883 -38.29 11.82 -1.18
N PHE A 884 -37.10 12.40 -1.07
CA PHE A 884 -35.88 11.64 -0.74
C PHE A 884 -36.01 10.96 0.62
N GLN A 885 -36.42 11.68 1.65
CA GLN A 885 -36.60 11.13 2.99
C GLN A 885 -37.62 9.98 3.00
N ARG A 886 -38.78 10.16 2.36
CA ARG A 886 -39.82 9.14 2.29
C ARG A 886 -39.33 7.87 1.59
N VAL A 887 -38.63 8.00 0.46
CA VAL A 887 -38.09 6.86 -0.28
C VAL A 887 -36.98 6.16 0.49
N MET A 888 -36.08 6.91 1.13
CA MET A 888 -35.01 6.37 1.97
C MET A 888 -35.57 5.66 3.22
N ASP A 889 -36.60 6.22 3.84
CA ASP A 889 -37.19 5.66 5.06
C ASP A 889 -37.82 4.28 4.81
N VAL A 890 -38.47 4.09 3.66
CA VAL A 890 -39.00 2.77 3.28
C VAL A 890 -37.91 1.85 2.73
N ASN A 891 -37.16 2.29 1.72
CA ASN A 891 -36.31 1.40 0.92
C ASN A 891 -34.96 1.05 1.58
N LEU A 892 -34.51 1.89 2.53
CA LEU A 892 -33.25 1.70 3.23
C LEU A 892 -33.46 1.56 4.74
N TYR A 893 -34.06 2.56 5.40
CA TYR A 893 -34.19 2.52 6.86
C TYR A 893 -35.16 1.42 7.31
N GLY A 894 -36.22 1.14 6.54
CA GLY A 894 -37.07 -0.01 6.78
C GLY A 894 -36.33 -1.35 6.72
N VAL A 895 -35.36 -1.48 5.81
CA VAL A 895 -34.47 -2.66 5.76
C VAL A 895 -33.60 -2.73 7.01
N LEU A 896 -33.00 -1.61 7.41
CA LEU A 896 -32.17 -1.54 8.62
C LEU A 896 -32.97 -1.93 9.87
N ARG A 897 -34.18 -1.39 10.04
CA ARG A 897 -35.09 -1.72 11.15
C ARG A 897 -35.40 -3.21 11.20
N MET A 898 -35.76 -3.80 10.06
CA MET A 898 -36.05 -5.23 9.99
C MET A 898 -34.83 -6.09 10.31
N VAL A 899 -33.65 -5.74 9.79
CA VAL A 899 -32.39 -6.45 10.09
C VAL A 899 -32.04 -6.33 11.56
N GLN A 900 -32.21 -5.16 12.17
CA GLN A 900 -31.96 -4.94 13.60
C GLN A 900 -32.93 -5.73 14.48
N ALA A 901 -34.23 -5.71 14.16
CA ALA A 901 -35.26 -6.39 14.93
C ALA A 901 -35.17 -7.92 14.82
N THR A 902 -34.81 -8.45 13.65
CA THR A 902 -34.70 -9.91 13.42
C THR A 902 -33.31 -10.48 13.68
N GLY A 903 -32.31 -9.62 13.86
CA GLY A 903 -30.90 -10.00 13.85
C GLY A 903 -30.53 -11.03 14.92
N GLU A 904 -31.10 -10.93 16.13
CA GLU A 904 -30.88 -11.91 17.19
C GLU A 904 -31.36 -13.31 16.78
N GLN A 905 -32.61 -13.40 16.33
CA GLN A 905 -33.24 -14.66 15.93
C GLN A 905 -32.54 -15.28 14.71
N LEU A 906 -32.19 -14.48 13.72
CA LEU A 906 -31.48 -14.95 12.52
C LEU A 906 -30.07 -15.45 12.86
N ARG A 907 -29.34 -14.80 13.77
CA ARG A 907 -28.04 -15.29 14.24
C ARG A 907 -28.18 -16.60 15.02
N ALA A 908 -29.15 -16.67 15.93
CA ALA A 908 -29.40 -17.87 16.74
C ALA A 908 -29.69 -19.11 15.88
N HIS A 909 -30.41 -18.92 14.76
CA HIS A 909 -30.81 -20.01 13.87
C HIS A 909 -29.99 -20.08 12.58
N GLN A 910 -28.89 -19.31 12.45
CA GLN A 910 -28.03 -19.28 11.26
C GLN A 910 -28.83 -19.07 9.95
N GLY A 911 -29.77 -18.13 10.00
CA GLY A 911 -30.77 -17.87 8.96
C GLY A 911 -30.23 -17.19 7.71
N ARG A 912 -31.13 -16.48 7.01
CA ARG A 912 -30.90 -15.89 5.69
C ARG A 912 -31.49 -14.49 5.62
N ILE A 913 -30.75 -13.54 5.07
CA ILE A 913 -31.23 -12.19 4.76
C ILE A 913 -31.16 -11.99 3.25
N ILE A 914 -32.29 -11.61 2.66
CA ILE A 914 -32.42 -11.37 1.22
C ILE A 914 -32.96 -9.95 1.03
N ASN A 915 -32.18 -9.08 0.44
CA ASN A 915 -32.58 -7.70 0.16
C ASN A 915 -32.97 -7.57 -1.31
N ILE A 916 -34.16 -7.02 -1.57
CA ILE A 916 -34.61 -6.73 -2.94
C ILE A 916 -34.17 -5.32 -3.32
N GLY A 917 -33.11 -5.26 -4.12
CA GLY A 917 -32.55 -4.08 -4.73
C GLY A 917 -33.31 -3.65 -5.99
N SER A 918 -32.56 -3.20 -7.00
CA SER A 918 -33.03 -2.87 -8.34
C SER A 918 -31.82 -2.75 -9.26
N ILE A 919 -32.01 -2.95 -10.57
CA ILE A 919 -31.00 -2.60 -11.57
C ILE A 919 -30.56 -1.13 -11.49
N VAL A 920 -31.46 -0.24 -11.02
CA VAL A 920 -31.19 1.20 -10.82
C VAL A 920 -30.23 1.45 -9.65
N GLY A 921 -29.98 0.46 -8.78
CA GLY A 921 -28.92 0.49 -7.77
C GLY A 921 -27.52 0.19 -8.32
N LEU A 922 -27.41 -0.18 -9.60
CA LEU A 922 -26.15 -0.49 -10.28
C LEU A 922 -25.88 0.49 -11.44
N ILE A 923 -26.94 0.99 -12.07
CA ILE A 923 -26.86 1.93 -13.20
C ILE A 923 -27.78 3.11 -12.90
N ALA A 924 -27.23 4.33 -12.93
CA ALA A 924 -28.02 5.54 -12.69
C ALA A 924 -29.03 5.77 -13.83
N SER A 925 -30.29 6.06 -13.47
CA SER A 925 -31.36 6.40 -14.41
C SER A 925 -31.76 7.86 -14.26
N ALA A 926 -31.98 8.54 -15.39
CA ALA A 926 -32.54 9.88 -15.41
C ALA A 926 -33.93 9.89 -14.77
N SER A 927 -34.25 10.99 -14.08
CA SER A 927 -35.51 11.18 -13.34
C SER A 927 -35.83 10.11 -12.30
N ALA A 928 -34.84 9.32 -11.85
CA ALA A 928 -35.00 8.30 -10.82
C ALA A 928 -34.25 8.63 -9.53
N GLN A 929 -33.80 9.88 -9.35
CA GLN A 929 -32.77 10.22 -8.36
C GLN A 929 -33.13 9.81 -6.91
N PRO A 930 -34.34 10.06 -6.37
CA PRO A 930 -34.70 9.60 -5.03
C PRO A 930 -34.67 8.07 -4.90
N TYR A 931 -35.22 7.37 -5.89
CA TYR A 931 -35.26 5.91 -5.93
C TYR A 931 -33.87 5.28 -6.10
N GLY A 932 -33.10 5.77 -7.08
CA GLY A 932 -31.74 5.33 -7.35
C GLY A 932 -30.82 5.55 -6.16
N ALA A 933 -30.85 6.72 -5.53
CA ALA A 933 -30.09 6.98 -4.30
C ALA A 933 -30.37 5.93 -3.22
N SER A 934 -31.65 5.59 -2.99
CA SER A 934 -32.02 4.57 -2.01
C SER A 934 -31.51 3.17 -2.37
N LYS A 935 -31.50 2.79 -3.66
CA LYS A 935 -31.06 1.47 -4.10
C LYS A 935 -29.53 1.35 -4.15
N PHE A 936 -28.80 2.41 -4.51
CA PHE A 936 -27.34 2.46 -4.36
C PHE A 936 -26.91 2.39 -2.90
N ALA A 937 -27.62 3.09 -1.99
CA ALA A 937 -27.36 2.99 -0.56
C ALA A 937 -27.63 1.57 -0.03
N LEU A 938 -28.70 0.93 -0.50
CA LEU A 938 -29.04 -0.44 -0.14
C LEU A 938 -28.00 -1.46 -0.63
N GLU A 939 -27.42 -1.28 -1.83
CA GLU A 939 -26.29 -2.10 -2.31
C GLU A 939 -25.10 -2.02 -1.36
N SER A 940 -24.72 -0.80 -0.97
CA SER A 940 -23.60 -0.56 -0.06
C SER A 940 -23.81 -1.25 1.29
N VAL A 941 -24.97 -1.00 1.91
CA VAL A 941 -25.33 -1.60 3.21
C VAL A 941 -25.39 -3.13 3.12
N THR A 942 -25.95 -3.69 2.05
CA THR A 942 -26.05 -5.14 1.89
C THR A 942 -24.69 -5.81 1.72
N HIS A 943 -23.72 -5.12 1.11
CA HIS A 943 -22.35 -5.62 1.02
C HIS A 943 -21.72 -5.71 2.40
N SER A 944 -21.71 -4.61 3.16
CA SER A 944 -21.13 -4.60 4.51
C SER A 944 -21.84 -5.58 5.44
N LEU A 945 -23.18 -5.63 5.39
CA LEU A 945 -23.98 -6.55 6.21
C LEU A 945 -23.64 -8.02 5.93
N ARG A 946 -23.27 -8.37 4.69
CA ARG A 946 -22.84 -9.73 4.33
C ARG A 946 -21.56 -10.12 5.06
N GLU A 947 -20.58 -9.22 5.08
CA GLU A 947 -19.31 -9.45 5.79
C GLU A 947 -19.55 -9.57 7.30
N ASP A 948 -20.39 -8.68 7.86
CA ASP A 948 -20.74 -8.69 9.28
C ASP A 948 -21.44 -9.98 9.72
N MET A 949 -22.39 -10.47 8.91
CA MET A 949 -23.24 -11.61 9.28
C MET A 949 -22.61 -12.97 8.99
N GLN A 950 -21.57 -13.03 8.14
CA GLN A 950 -20.91 -14.29 7.76
C GLN A 950 -20.35 -15.04 8.96
N GLN A 951 -19.83 -14.34 9.98
CA GLN A 951 -19.30 -14.96 11.21
C GLN A 951 -20.34 -15.77 12.00
N PHE A 952 -21.63 -15.49 11.77
CA PHE A 952 -22.75 -16.20 12.41
C PHE A 952 -23.38 -17.27 11.51
N ASN A 953 -22.74 -17.60 10.38
CA ASN A 953 -23.30 -18.47 9.34
C ASN A 953 -24.65 -17.98 8.77
N VAL A 954 -24.92 -16.67 8.87
CA VAL A 954 -26.08 -16.03 8.25
C VAL A 954 -25.69 -15.51 6.88
N SER A 955 -26.32 -16.01 5.82
CA SER A 955 -26.02 -15.56 4.46
C SER A 955 -26.84 -14.32 4.09
N VAL A 956 -26.21 -13.35 3.43
CA VAL A 956 -26.88 -12.14 2.95
C VAL A 956 -26.78 -12.05 1.42
N SER A 957 -27.93 -12.06 0.74
CA SER A 957 -28.05 -12.01 -0.73
C SER A 957 -28.74 -10.74 -1.20
N MET A 958 -28.29 -10.21 -2.33
CA MET A 958 -28.95 -9.11 -3.04
C MET A 958 -29.66 -9.64 -4.28
N ILE A 959 -30.91 -9.24 -4.51
CA ILE A 959 -31.61 -9.48 -5.77
C ILE A 959 -31.86 -8.13 -6.43
N ASN A 960 -31.40 -7.95 -7.67
CA ASN A 960 -31.57 -6.73 -8.46
C ASN A 960 -32.51 -6.98 -9.63
N PRO A 961 -33.83 -6.83 -9.45
CA PRO A 961 -34.77 -6.92 -10.56
C PRO A 961 -34.59 -5.76 -11.55
N GLY A 962 -34.69 -6.10 -12.83
CA GLY A 962 -35.00 -5.17 -13.91
C GLY A 962 -36.49 -4.79 -13.91
N ALA A 963 -37.05 -4.54 -15.09
CA ALA A 963 -38.49 -4.32 -15.19
C ALA A 963 -39.25 -5.64 -14.92
N ILE A 964 -40.16 -5.61 -13.94
CA ILE A 964 -41.04 -6.73 -13.58
C ILE A 964 -42.50 -6.27 -13.74
N LYS A 965 -43.34 -7.11 -14.34
CA LYS A 965 -44.77 -6.86 -14.51
C LYS A 965 -45.47 -6.78 -13.15
N THR A 966 -45.51 -5.58 -12.58
CA THR A 966 -46.11 -5.29 -11.28
C THR A 966 -46.88 -3.97 -11.34
N ASP A 967 -47.79 -3.76 -10.39
CA ASP A 967 -48.50 -2.49 -10.19
C ASP A 967 -47.58 -1.31 -9.79
N LEU A 968 -46.25 -1.53 -9.66
CA LEU A 968 -45.29 -0.46 -9.42
C LEU A 968 -45.24 0.51 -10.62
N GLY A 969 -45.45 0.02 -11.85
CA GLY A 969 -45.51 0.86 -13.06
C GLY A 969 -46.65 1.87 -13.00
N GLY A 970 -47.85 1.45 -12.56
CA GLY A 970 -48.99 2.36 -12.39
C GLY A 970 -48.78 3.38 -11.27
N LYS A 971 -48.07 3.03 -10.20
CA LYS A 971 -47.71 3.97 -9.11
C LYS A 971 -46.65 4.99 -9.55
N ILE A 972 -45.71 4.58 -10.39
CA ILE A 972 -44.74 5.48 -11.03
C ILE A 972 -45.49 6.47 -11.93
N GLU A 973 -46.49 6.00 -12.66
CA GLU A 973 -47.36 6.85 -13.49
C GLU A 973 -48.12 7.91 -12.66
N THR A 974 -48.69 7.53 -11.51
CA THR A 974 -49.33 8.48 -10.59
C THR A 974 -48.32 9.46 -9.96
N SER A 975 -47.08 9.04 -9.73
CA SER A 975 -46.03 9.91 -9.17
C SER A 975 -45.60 11.03 -10.12
N PHE A 976 -45.75 10.82 -11.43
CA PHE A 976 -45.53 11.85 -12.44
C PHE A 976 -46.64 12.91 -12.45
N GLU A 977 -47.86 12.56 -12.06
CA GLU A 977 -49.05 13.43 -12.17
C GLU A 977 -49.25 14.36 -10.96
N GLN A 978 -48.69 14.02 -9.79
CA GLN A 978 -48.83 14.82 -8.57
C GLN A 978 -47.60 15.71 -8.33
N LEU A 979 -47.43 16.76 -9.14
CA LEU A 979 -46.40 17.79 -8.94
C LEU A 979 -46.78 18.73 -7.79
N PRO A 980 -45.88 18.98 -6.79
CA PRO A 980 -46.05 20.08 -5.87
C PRO A 980 -46.22 21.37 -6.66
N SER A 981 -47.22 22.19 -6.30
CA SER A 981 -47.52 23.46 -6.97
C SER A 981 -46.29 24.38 -7.06
N GLU A 982 -45.40 24.32 -6.07
CA GLU A 982 -44.14 25.05 -6.00
C GLU A 982 -43.15 24.69 -7.14
N THR A 983 -43.24 23.47 -7.67
CA THR A 983 -42.36 22.97 -8.75
C THR A 983 -42.99 23.06 -10.14
N ALA A 984 -44.21 23.57 -10.26
CA ALA A 984 -44.95 23.64 -11.53
C ALA A 984 -44.21 24.44 -12.61
N HIS A 985 -43.45 25.47 -12.22
CA HIS A 985 -42.64 26.27 -13.15
C HIS A 985 -41.54 25.46 -13.87
N LEU A 986 -41.08 24.35 -13.27
CA LEU A 986 -40.06 23.48 -13.84
C LEU A 986 -40.63 22.54 -14.91
N GLU A 987 -41.96 22.42 -15.03
CA GLU A 987 -42.59 21.60 -16.07
C GLU A 987 -42.22 22.07 -17.48
N ALA A 988 -42.04 23.38 -17.68
CA ALA A 988 -41.53 23.95 -18.93
C ALA A 988 -40.06 23.58 -19.22
N VAL A 989 -39.27 23.27 -18.19
CA VAL A 989 -37.83 22.95 -18.29
C VAL A 989 -37.61 21.46 -18.51
N TYR A 990 -38.29 20.62 -17.72
CA TYR A 990 -38.08 19.17 -17.71
C TYR A 990 -39.20 18.37 -18.39
N GLY A 991 -40.27 19.03 -18.87
CA GLY A 991 -41.46 18.35 -19.43
C GLY A 991 -41.11 17.34 -20.52
N LYS A 992 -40.25 17.71 -21.48
CA LYS A 992 -39.81 16.80 -22.55
C LYS A 992 -39.09 15.56 -22.01
N LEU A 993 -38.16 15.74 -21.06
CA LEU A 993 -37.45 14.62 -20.43
C LEU A 993 -38.41 13.70 -19.67
N MET A 994 -39.36 14.29 -18.94
CA MET A 994 -40.34 13.55 -18.14
C MET A 994 -41.29 12.73 -19.00
N THR A 995 -41.78 13.29 -20.12
CA THR A 995 -42.58 12.56 -21.10
C THR A 995 -41.80 11.38 -21.69
N SER A 996 -40.54 11.59 -22.08
CA SER A 996 -39.68 10.52 -22.63
C SER A 996 -39.41 9.40 -21.61
N VAL A 997 -39.09 9.75 -20.36
CA VAL A 997 -38.85 8.75 -19.30
C VAL A 997 -40.13 7.98 -18.98
N ARG A 998 -41.29 8.65 -18.92
CA ARG A 998 -42.59 7.99 -18.70
C ARG A 998 -42.91 6.98 -19.81
N ALA A 999 -42.70 7.35 -21.07
CA ALA A 999 -42.92 6.46 -22.21
C ALA A 999 -42.00 5.21 -22.16
N LEU A 1000 -40.71 5.43 -21.87
CA LEU A 1000 -39.72 4.35 -21.72
C LEU A 1000 -40.06 3.41 -20.56
N ALA A 1001 -40.45 3.96 -19.40
CA ALA A 1001 -40.84 3.16 -18.23
C ALA A 1001 -42.09 2.32 -18.52
N ALA A 1002 -43.13 2.91 -19.13
CA ALA A 1002 -44.35 2.20 -19.49
C ALA A 1002 -44.09 1.06 -20.50
N LYS A 1003 -43.14 1.23 -21.43
CA LYS A 1003 -42.72 0.17 -22.35
C LYS A 1003 -41.93 -0.93 -21.60
N ALA A 1004 -40.99 -0.55 -20.74
CA ALA A 1004 -40.16 -1.49 -19.99
C ALA A 1004 -41.00 -2.41 -19.07
N PHE A 1005 -41.98 -1.88 -18.35
CA PHE A 1005 -42.84 -2.68 -17.47
C PHE A 1005 -43.77 -3.64 -18.24
N ARG A 1006 -44.20 -3.29 -19.46
CA ARG A 1006 -44.99 -4.19 -20.32
C ARG A 1006 -44.18 -5.39 -20.79
N LEU A 1007 -42.90 -5.19 -21.08
CA LEU A 1007 -41.94 -6.21 -21.54
C LEU A 1007 -41.15 -6.86 -20.39
N GLY A 1008 -41.54 -6.57 -19.14
CA GLY A 1008 -40.85 -7.06 -17.94
C GLY A 1008 -41.03 -8.55 -17.69
N ALA A 1009 -40.19 -9.11 -16.82
CA ALA A 1009 -40.33 -10.48 -16.33
C ALA A 1009 -41.52 -10.63 -15.38
N GLU A 1010 -41.94 -11.87 -15.11
CA GLU A 1010 -43.02 -12.14 -14.19
C GLU A 1010 -42.53 -12.03 -12.73
N PRO A 1011 -43.37 -11.61 -11.76
CA PRO A 1011 -42.99 -11.57 -10.35
C PRO A 1011 -42.49 -12.92 -9.81
N GLU A 1012 -43.00 -14.03 -10.35
CA GLU A 1012 -42.58 -15.39 -10.02
C GLU A 1012 -41.09 -15.64 -10.32
N ASP A 1013 -40.50 -14.97 -11.32
CA ASP A 1013 -39.08 -15.11 -11.63
C ASP A 1013 -38.20 -14.60 -10.47
N VAL A 1014 -38.65 -13.53 -9.80
CA VAL A 1014 -37.99 -13.02 -8.59
C VAL A 1014 -38.18 -13.98 -7.41
N ALA A 1015 -39.36 -14.60 -7.30
CA ALA A 1015 -39.64 -15.58 -6.25
C ALA A 1015 -38.74 -16.84 -6.36
N ILE A 1016 -38.42 -17.27 -7.58
CA ILE A 1016 -37.48 -18.38 -7.84
C ILE A 1016 -36.08 -18.03 -7.32
N ASP A 1017 -35.59 -16.82 -7.61
CA ASP A 1017 -34.28 -16.37 -7.11
C ASP A 1017 -34.26 -16.24 -5.59
N VAL A 1018 -35.37 -15.77 -4.98
CA VAL A 1018 -35.53 -15.73 -3.52
C VAL A 1018 -35.47 -17.14 -2.93
N MET A 1019 -36.20 -18.10 -3.50
CA MET A 1019 -36.19 -19.49 -3.04
C MET A 1019 -34.78 -20.08 -3.11
N HIS A 1020 -34.05 -19.84 -4.19
CA HIS A 1020 -32.66 -20.28 -4.33
C HIS A 1020 -31.75 -19.62 -3.29
N ALA A 1021 -31.86 -18.31 -3.08
CA ALA A 1021 -31.07 -17.59 -2.08
C ALA A 1021 -31.35 -18.06 -0.64
N LEU A 1022 -32.57 -18.50 -0.37
CA LEU A 1022 -33.01 -18.98 0.93
C LEU A 1022 -32.54 -20.41 1.22
N THR A 1023 -32.60 -21.30 0.22
CA THR A 1023 -32.44 -22.75 0.42
C THR A 1023 -31.12 -23.33 -0.09
N ALA A 1024 -30.37 -22.61 -0.92
CA ALA A 1024 -29.13 -23.15 -1.47
C ALA A 1024 -28.04 -23.27 -0.37
N PRO A 1025 -27.24 -24.35 -0.36
CA PRO A 1025 -26.05 -24.45 0.49
C PRO A 1025 -24.97 -23.41 0.10
N TYR A 1026 -25.04 -22.92 -1.14
CA TYR A 1026 -24.13 -21.92 -1.70
C TYR A 1026 -24.91 -20.82 -2.43
N PRO A 1027 -25.61 -19.95 -1.70
CA PRO A 1027 -26.39 -18.87 -2.31
C PRO A 1027 -25.48 -17.88 -3.03
N ARG A 1028 -25.94 -17.34 -4.16
CA ARG A 1028 -25.21 -16.27 -4.87
C ARG A 1028 -25.26 -14.99 -4.06
N THR A 1029 -24.18 -14.22 -4.07
CA THR A 1029 -24.13 -12.91 -3.41
C THR A 1029 -25.05 -11.88 -4.09
N ARG A 1030 -25.26 -12.03 -5.40
CA ARG A 1030 -26.14 -11.20 -6.23
C ARG A 1030 -26.92 -12.03 -7.25
N TYR A 1031 -28.20 -11.70 -7.42
CA TYR A 1031 -29.09 -12.20 -8.47
C TYR A 1031 -29.52 -11.01 -9.33
N VAL A 1032 -29.56 -11.20 -10.66
CA VAL A 1032 -30.02 -10.18 -11.60
C VAL A 1032 -31.00 -10.86 -12.54
N ASN A 1033 -32.25 -10.39 -12.57
CA ASN A 1033 -33.31 -10.96 -13.39
C ASN A 1033 -34.15 -9.87 -14.06
N GLY A 1034 -34.96 -10.26 -15.05
CA GLY A 1034 -35.76 -9.34 -15.87
C GLY A 1034 -34.98 -8.63 -16.97
N ASN A 1035 -35.63 -7.67 -17.61
CA ASN A 1035 -35.11 -6.92 -18.76
C ASN A 1035 -34.80 -5.46 -18.38
N ALA A 1036 -33.81 -4.88 -19.05
CA ALA A 1036 -33.51 -3.45 -19.05
C ALA A 1036 -33.55 -2.94 -20.50
N LEU A 1037 -34.60 -2.19 -20.85
CA LEU A 1037 -34.77 -1.57 -22.19
C LEU A 1037 -34.49 -2.56 -23.35
N GLU A 1038 -35.20 -3.69 -23.37
CA GLU A 1038 -35.15 -4.78 -24.38
C GLU A 1038 -33.95 -5.75 -24.30
N ALA A 1039 -32.93 -5.47 -23.48
CA ALA A 1039 -31.84 -6.42 -23.21
C ALA A 1039 -32.04 -7.15 -21.86
N PRO A 1040 -31.57 -8.41 -21.71
CA PRO A 1040 -31.55 -9.06 -20.39
C PRO A 1040 -30.74 -8.23 -19.39
N ALA A 1041 -31.27 -8.01 -18.18
CA ALA A 1041 -30.67 -7.11 -17.20
C ALA A 1041 -29.23 -7.50 -16.78
N TRP A 1042 -28.89 -8.80 -16.87
CA TRP A 1042 -27.54 -9.30 -16.62
C TRP A 1042 -26.52 -8.87 -17.70
N VAL A 1043 -26.97 -8.69 -18.96
CA VAL A 1043 -26.13 -8.18 -20.05
C VAL A 1043 -25.83 -6.71 -19.83
N ALA A 1044 -26.86 -5.91 -19.50
CA ALA A 1044 -26.71 -4.48 -19.24
C ALA A 1044 -25.78 -4.19 -18.06
N THR A 1045 -25.85 -5.00 -16.99
CA THR A 1045 -24.95 -4.85 -15.82
C THR A 1045 -23.53 -5.33 -16.07
N GLY A 1046 -23.35 -6.41 -16.83
CA GLY A 1046 -22.01 -6.87 -17.24
C GLY A 1046 -21.31 -5.83 -18.11
N ILE A 1047 -22.02 -5.25 -19.07
CA ILE A 1047 -21.54 -4.17 -19.96
C ILE A 1047 -21.17 -2.92 -19.12
N ALA A 1048 -22.02 -2.49 -18.19
CA ALA A 1048 -21.77 -1.29 -17.37
C ALA A 1048 -20.47 -1.35 -16.53
N TRP A 1049 -19.97 -2.55 -16.21
CA TRP A 1049 -18.68 -2.72 -15.53
C TRP A 1049 -17.47 -2.57 -16.44
N PHE A 1050 -17.61 -2.85 -17.73
CA PHE A 1050 -16.52 -2.81 -18.72
C PHE A 1050 -16.40 -1.47 -19.45
N PHE A 1051 -17.47 -0.68 -19.49
CA PHE A 1051 -17.47 0.60 -20.18
C PHE A 1051 -17.29 1.76 -19.22
N PRO A 1052 -16.37 2.71 -19.49
CA PRO A 1052 -16.26 3.94 -18.73
C PRO A 1052 -17.61 4.63 -18.64
N GLN A 1053 -17.92 5.22 -17.48
CA GLN A 1053 -19.20 5.89 -17.20
C GLN A 1053 -19.63 6.90 -18.29
N ARG A 1054 -18.65 7.48 -19.01
CA ARG A 1054 -18.85 8.36 -20.18
C ARG A 1054 -19.48 7.69 -21.40
N LEU A 1055 -19.20 6.40 -21.65
CA LEU A 1055 -19.79 5.65 -22.77
C LEU A 1055 -21.21 5.16 -22.43
N ALA A 1056 -21.43 4.77 -21.16
CA ALA A 1056 -22.76 4.44 -20.66
C ALA A 1056 -23.71 5.65 -20.69
N SER A 1057 -23.21 6.87 -20.42
CA SER A 1057 -24.00 8.10 -20.56
C SER A 1057 -24.34 8.46 -22.01
N LEU A 1058 -23.48 8.09 -22.98
CA LEU A 1058 -23.73 8.29 -24.41
C LEU A 1058 -24.85 7.39 -24.94
N LEU A 1059 -24.93 6.15 -24.46
CA LEU A 1059 -26.00 5.19 -24.78
C LEU A 1059 -27.27 5.41 -23.95
N GLY A 1060 -27.20 6.19 -22.87
CA GLY A 1060 -28.26 6.38 -21.88
C GLY A 1060 -29.04 7.69 -21.97
N ASN A 1061 -28.91 8.48 -23.05
CA ASN A 1061 -29.68 9.72 -23.22
C ASN A 1061 -31.16 9.38 -23.48
N PRO A 1062 -32.09 9.61 -22.53
CA PRO A 1062 -33.48 9.17 -22.65
C PRO A 1062 -34.25 9.91 -23.75
N ILE A 1063 -33.84 11.15 -24.06
CA ILE A 1063 -34.46 11.96 -25.10
C ILE A 1063 -34.08 11.39 -26.47
N ALA A 1064 -32.79 11.12 -26.68
CA ALA A 1064 -32.31 10.50 -27.93
C ALA A 1064 -32.83 9.06 -28.11
N LEU A 1065 -32.97 8.29 -27.03
CA LEU A 1065 -33.55 6.94 -27.11
C LEU A 1065 -35.05 6.97 -27.40
N ALA A 1066 -35.80 7.89 -26.78
CA ALA A 1066 -37.23 8.02 -27.02
C ALA A 1066 -37.57 8.64 -28.39
N GLU A 1067 -36.67 9.44 -28.98
CA GLU A 1067 -36.82 9.98 -30.34
C GLU A 1067 -36.49 8.95 -31.44
N ASN A 1068 -35.72 7.91 -31.12
CA ASN A 1068 -35.38 6.80 -32.04
C ASN A 1068 -36.32 5.58 -31.93
N LEU A 1069 -37.18 5.54 -30.91
CA LEU A 1069 -38.18 4.49 -30.63
C LEU A 1069 -39.58 4.95 -31.02
#